data_AF-A0A6G7ZTD1-F1
#
_entry.id   AF-A0A6G7ZTD1-F1
#
_cell.length_a   1.000
_cell.length_b   1.000
_cell.length_c   1.000
_cell.angle_alpha   90.00
_cell.angle_beta   90.00
_cell.angle_gamma   90.00
#
_symmetry.space_group_name_H-M   'P 1'
#
loop_
_entity.id
_entity.type
_entity.pdbx_description
1 polymer ?
#
loop_
_entity_poly.entity_id
_entity_poly.type
_entity_poly.pdbx_seq_one_letter_code
_entity_poly.pdbx_strand_id
1 'polypeptide(L)'
;MSIATASDASASAQPTPAERWLVLKFGGTSVSKRERWDTIGRLADERASIENARVLVVVSALSGVTNELQAIANGEDIGGRIAALVARHRSFCADELGVDPDAALGERLRALEALRDDPRAATRALDWQAEVLGQGELLSSSLGAAYLRAQGLDFGWCDAREWLDAVSLPNASEWAQRLSVNCRFDADAAMRARFAAQPARLLLTQGFIARHADGGTAILGRGGSDTSAAYFGALLGAQRVEIWTDVPGMFSANPREVPDARLLTRLDYAEAQEIATTGAKVLHPRSIKPCRDVGVPMRILDTSRPQLPGTRIEGSVAAVPGVKAISRRNGIVLVSMESIGMWQEVGFLADVFERFKRHGLSVDLIGSSETNVTVSLDPSENLVSTDVLGRLSEDLAQVCRVKVIVPCAAITLVGRGMRSLLHKLSEVWEMFGRERVHLISQSSNDLNLTFVVDEAVADGMLHKLHAELIDSGAMPVYETQVFGPRWREINGSIRPRPPAWWREPHERTRLLELARHGTPRYVYHLPTVRERARQLQAIDAIDRRYYAIKANSHPAILRALAAEGFGLECVSSGEVERVFETLPDFDPARVLFTPSFAPIHEYEAALARGITVTVDSVELLQRWPETFRGRSLWLRIDLGHGDGHHAKVNTGGKESKFGLSAQRVEEFVEVARALDVRITGVHAHLGSGIDNSAHWKVMVDELAGFARRIGSVEVIDIGGGLPIAYSDDDEPFDLDAWAIGLSAIKALHPAFKLAIEPGRFLVAEAGVLLAHATQVIEKDGVQRVGLDAGMNALIRPALYDAWHDIVNLSQLEAACDVDFDVVGPICESSDVFGQRVKLPAQTAPGDVMLVADAGAYGYSMSNEYNLRALPAEDLLEQGVSE
;
A
#
# COMPACT_ATOMS: atom_id res chain seq x y z
N MET A 1 -25.56 38.76 -47.49
CA MET A 1 -25.67 38.83 -46.02
C MET A 1 -24.44 38.15 -45.45
N SER A 2 -23.43 38.95 -45.15
CA SER A 2 -22.14 38.55 -44.59
C SER A 2 -22.21 38.81 -43.09
N ILE A 3 -22.05 37.77 -42.27
CA ILE A 3 -21.97 37.93 -40.82
C ILE A 3 -20.51 37.71 -40.45
N ALA A 4 -19.88 38.81 -40.06
CA ALA A 4 -18.49 38.90 -39.68
C ALA A 4 -18.24 38.16 -38.36
N THR A 5 -17.23 37.31 -38.37
CA THR A 5 -16.59 36.72 -37.21
C THR A 5 -15.78 37.78 -36.47
N ALA A 6 -16.20 38.15 -35.26
CA ALA A 6 -15.39 38.91 -34.33
C ALA A 6 -14.37 37.95 -33.69
N SER A 7 -13.12 38.05 -34.12
CA SER A 7 -11.96 37.42 -33.46
C SER A 7 -11.62 38.22 -32.20
N ASP A 8 -12.03 37.72 -31.04
CA ASP A 8 -11.63 38.28 -29.76
C ASP A 8 -10.23 37.77 -29.41
N ALA A 9 -9.22 38.44 -29.98
CA ALA A 9 -7.83 38.23 -29.65
C ALA A 9 -7.50 38.91 -28.32
N SER A 10 -7.97 38.36 -27.20
CA SER A 10 -7.37 38.63 -25.89
C SER A 10 -6.08 37.80 -25.77
N ALA A 11 -5.04 38.26 -26.47
CA ALA A 11 -3.69 37.80 -26.19
C ALA A 11 -3.37 38.14 -24.73
N SER A 12 -3.37 37.13 -23.86
CA SER A 12 -2.91 37.24 -22.48
C SER A 12 -1.48 37.78 -22.49
N ALA A 13 -1.31 39.05 -22.15
CA ALA A 13 0.00 39.66 -21.98
C ALA A 13 0.76 38.83 -20.94
N GLN A 14 1.88 38.23 -21.33
CA GLN A 14 2.76 37.58 -20.36
C GLN A 14 3.23 38.64 -19.35
N PRO A 15 3.09 38.40 -18.03
CA PRO A 15 3.56 39.34 -17.03
C PRO A 15 5.06 39.59 -17.20
N THR A 16 5.46 40.85 -17.12
CA THR A 16 6.85 41.29 -17.18
C THR A 16 7.69 40.60 -16.08
N PRO A 17 9.02 40.49 -16.24
CA PRO A 17 9.89 39.71 -15.35
C PRO A 17 9.81 40.04 -13.85
N ALA A 18 9.22 41.17 -13.46
CA ALA A 18 9.15 41.66 -12.09
C ALA A 18 7.97 41.09 -11.25
N GLU A 19 7.04 40.35 -11.83
CA GLU A 19 5.77 39.96 -11.17
C GLU A 19 5.65 38.47 -10.79
N ARG A 20 6.70 37.66 -10.97
CA ARG A 20 6.64 36.20 -10.75
C ARG A 20 6.93 35.84 -9.29
N TRP A 21 5.98 35.23 -8.61
CA TRP A 21 6.11 34.76 -7.22
C TRP A 21 6.13 33.24 -7.09
N LEU A 22 6.92 32.75 -6.16
CA LEU A 22 6.88 31.38 -5.62
C LEU A 22 6.57 31.46 -4.12
N VAL A 23 5.68 30.61 -3.64
CA VAL A 23 5.37 30.52 -2.21
C VAL A 23 5.86 29.19 -1.67
N LEU A 24 6.70 29.20 -0.64
CA LEU A 24 7.31 28.02 -0.05
C LEU A 24 6.88 27.94 1.41
N LYS A 25 6.23 26.86 1.80
CA LYS A 25 5.80 26.64 3.19
C LYS A 25 6.67 25.60 3.86
N PHE A 26 7.12 25.88 5.07
CA PHE A 26 7.86 24.94 5.92
C PHE A 26 7.12 24.69 7.24
N GLY A 27 6.96 23.41 7.59
CA GLY A 27 6.34 22.99 8.86
C GLY A 27 7.25 23.17 10.07
N GLY A 28 6.73 22.92 11.27
CA GLY A 28 7.46 23.15 12.53
C GLY A 28 8.73 22.33 12.67
N THR A 29 8.74 21.09 12.20
CA THR A 29 9.93 20.23 12.16
C THR A 29 11.03 20.81 11.26
N SER A 30 10.66 21.47 10.17
CA SER A 30 11.57 22.13 9.21
C SER A 30 12.13 23.46 9.70
N VAL A 31 11.67 24.01 10.84
CA VAL A 31 12.21 25.26 11.40
C VAL A 31 12.85 25.09 12.78
N SER A 32 12.96 23.84 13.27
CA SER A 32 13.42 23.55 14.64
C SER A 32 14.91 23.20 14.77
N LYS A 33 15.69 23.30 13.68
CA LYS A 33 17.12 22.97 13.67
C LYS A 33 17.86 23.93 12.73
N ARG A 34 19.13 24.21 13.02
CA ARG A 34 19.96 25.08 12.17
C ARG A 34 20.08 24.56 10.74
N GLU A 35 20.42 23.28 10.56
CA GLU A 35 20.59 22.65 9.23
C GLU A 35 19.36 22.82 8.33
N ARG A 36 18.17 22.88 8.94
CA ARG A 36 16.92 23.08 8.21
C ARG A 36 16.73 24.54 7.78
N TRP A 37 17.14 25.51 8.60
CA TRP A 37 17.18 26.91 8.20
C TRP A 37 18.19 27.16 7.08
N ASP A 38 19.35 26.50 7.12
CA ASP A 38 20.33 26.54 6.02
C ASP A 38 19.72 26.00 4.72
N THR A 39 18.95 24.90 4.83
CA THR A 39 18.21 24.32 3.72
C THR A 39 17.13 25.27 3.18
N ILE A 40 16.36 25.93 4.06
CA ILE A 40 15.35 26.93 3.67
C ILE A 40 16.00 28.08 2.89
N GLY A 41 17.10 28.64 3.41
CA GLY A 41 17.84 29.72 2.77
C GLY A 41 18.35 29.32 1.38
N ARG A 42 19.01 28.17 1.28
CA ARG A 42 19.51 27.62 0.01
C ARG A 42 18.38 27.39 -0.99
N LEU A 43 17.28 26.74 -0.58
CA LEU A 43 16.15 26.47 -1.47
C LEU A 43 15.50 27.75 -1.97
N ALA A 44 15.28 28.73 -1.09
CA ALA A 44 14.68 29.99 -1.48
C ALA A 44 15.55 30.78 -2.48
N ASP A 45 16.86 30.84 -2.24
CA ASP A 45 17.80 31.52 -3.14
C ASP A 45 17.95 30.80 -4.49
N GLU A 46 18.02 29.47 -4.47
CA GLU A 46 18.07 28.61 -5.67
C GLU A 46 16.82 28.81 -6.54
N ARG A 47 15.63 28.74 -5.92
CA ARG A 47 14.34 28.94 -6.61
C ARG A 47 14.22 30.35 -7.19
N ALA A 48 14.60 31.37 -6.41
CA ALA A 48 14.63 32.74 -6.87
C ALA A 48 15.50 32.85 -8.12
N SER A 49 16.75 32.39 -8.05
CA SER A 49 17.76 32.53 -9.08
C SER A 49 17.44 31.77 -10.37
N ILE A 50 17.10 30.48 -10.27
CA ILE A 50 16.83 29.61 -11.44
C ILE A 50 15.58 30.08 -12.20
N GLU A 51 14.54 30.50 -11.49
CA GLU A 51 13.23 30.79 -12.10
C GLU A 51 13.00 32.27 -12.37
N ASN A 52 14.00 33.10 -12.04
CA ASN A 52 13.93 34.56 -12.07
C ASN A 52 12.64 35.07 -11.41
N ALA A 53 12.38 34.58 -10.19
CA ALA A 53 11.17 34.87 -9.42
C ALA A 53 11.51 35.50 -8.05
N ARG A 54 10.50 36.09 -7.42
CA ARG A 54 10.51 36.46 -6.00
C ARG A 54 9.96 35.30 -5.18
N VAL A 55 10.43 35.16 -3.95
CA VAL A 55 10.10 34.01 -3.10
C VAL A 55 9.52 34.49 -1.79
N LEU A 56 8.34 33.97 -1.44
CA LEU A 56 7.72 34.16 -0.13
C LEU A 56 7.80 32.85 0.65
N VAL A 57 8.50 32.87 1.76
CA VAL A 57 8.63 31.75 2.70
C VAL A 57 7.60 31.90 3.82
N VAL A 58 6.73 30.91 3.97
CA VAL A 58 5.72 30.82 5.03
C VAL A 58 6.18 29.79 6.05
N VAL A 59 6.28 30.15 7.32
CA VAL A 59 6.75 29.24 8.36
C VAL A 59 5.70 28.98 9.44
N SER A 60 5.68 27.75 9.96
CA SER A 60 4.99 27.40 11.21
C SER A 60 5.83 27.76 12.44
N ALA A 61 5.24 27.68 13.63
CA ALA A 61 5.99 27.73 14.88
C ALA A 61 7.01 26.58 15.01
N LEU A 62 8.02 26.74 15.88
CA LEU A 62 8.94 25.64 16.21
C LEU A 62 8.17 24.42 16.74
N SER A 63 8.68 23.21 16.51
CA SER A 63 8.03 21.95 16.88
C SER A 63 7.66 21.95 18.37
N GLY A 64 6.39 21.63 18.67
CA GLY A 64 5.84 21.62 20.04
C GLY A 64 5.45 22.98 20.63
N VAL A 65 5.87 24.11 20.04
CA VAL A 65 5.52 25.44 20.58
C VAL A 65 4.01 25.72 20.50
N THR A 66 3.36 25.37 19.40
CA THR A 66 1.89 25.54 19.27
C THR A 66 1.13 24.75 20.33
N ASN A 67 1.60 23.55 20.70
CA ASN A 67 0.96 22.74 21.75
C ASN A 67 1.09 23.41 23.13
N GLU A 68 2.26 23.97 23.44
CA GLU A 68 2.48 24.75 24.67
C GLU A 68 1.60 26.00 24.71
N LEU A 69 1.50 26.73 23.59
CA LEU A 69 0.63 27.90 23.47
C LEU A 69 -0.86 27.53 23.58
N GLN A 70 -1.26 26.36 23.08
CA GLN A 70 -2.63 25.84 23.26
C GLN A 70 -2.91 25.51 24.73
N ALA A 71 -1.96 24.92 25.45
CA ALA A 71 -2.09 24.67 26.88
C ALA A 71 -2.18 25.99 27.67
N ILE A 72 -1.39 27.00 27.31
CA ILE A 72 -1.49 28.36 27.88
C ILE A 72 -2.88 28.96 27.60
N ALA A 73 -3.37 28.87 26.36
CA ALA A 73 -4.68 29.38 25.97
C ALA A 73 -5.82 28.70 26.74
N ASN A 74 -5.65 27.43 27.12
CA ASN A 74 -6.59 26.67 27.96
C ASN A 74 -6.50 27.02 29.46
N GLY A 75 -5.45 27.73 29.88
CA GLY A 75 -5.23 28.19 31.26
C GLY A 75 -4.27 27.33 32.09
N GLU A 76 -3.51 26.43 31.46
CA GLU A 76 -2.58 25.54 32.16
C GLU A 76 -1.24 26.23 32.42
N ASP A 77 -0.90 26.52 33.68
CA ASP A 77 0.38 27.10 34.12
C ASP A 77 0.92 28.21 33.19
N ILE A 78 0.07 29.23 32.95
CA ILE A 78 0.35 30.33 32.01
C ILE A 78 1.75 30.92 32.25
N GLY A 79 2.08 31.23 33.51
CA GLY A 79 3.35 31.84 33.88
C GLY A 79 4.56 30.94 33.65
N GLY A 80 4.50 29.69 34.11
CA GLY A 80 5.60 28.73 33.98
C GLY A 80 5.86 28.35 32.52
N ARG A 81 4.80 28.08 31.74
CA ARG A 81 4.92 27.74 30.32
C ARG A 81 5.43 28.91 29.48
N ILE A 82 4.99 30.15 29.72
CA ILE A 82 5.53 31.33 29.03
C ILE A 82 7.02 31.49 29.32
N ALA A 83 7.44 31.39 30.59
CA ALA A 83 8.86 31.49 30.95
C ALA A 83 9.70 30.39 30.28
N ALA A 84 9.19 29.16 30.22
CA ALA A 84 9.84 28.05 29.52
C ALA A 84 9.97 28.31 28.01
N LEU A 85 8.93 28.86 27.36
CA LEU A 85 8.98 29.23 25.95
C LEU A 85 10.00 30.35 25.67
N VAL A 86 10.06 31.37 26.53
CA VAL A 86 11.07 32.44 26.40
C VAL A 86 12.47 31.88 26.53
N ALA A 87 12.73 31.06 27.55
CA ALA A 87 14.03 30.42 27.75
C ALA A 87 14.42 29.53 26.56
N ARG A 88 13.48 28.73 26.05
CA ARG A 88 13.68 27.85 24.89
C ARG A 88 14.07 28.64 23.64
N HIS A 89 13.37 29.74 23.34
CA HIS A 89 13.70 30.56 22.16
C HIS A 89 15.03 31.30 22.32
N ARG A 90 15.35 31.82 23.52
CA ARG A 90 16.65 32.45 23.80
C ARG A 90 17.80 31.46 23.61
N SER A 91 17.68 30.25 24.17
CA SER A 91 18.68 29.19 23.99
C SER A 91 18.80 28.77 22.52
N PHE A 92 17.69 28.61 21.80
CA PHE A 92 17.74 28.26 20.39
C PHE A 92 18.42 29.34 19.52
N CYS A 93 18.19 30.64 19.81
CA CYS A 93 18.92 31.73 19.15
C CYS A 93 20.43 31.66 19.41
N ALA A 94 20.82 31.57 20.69
CA ALA A 94 22.21 31.69 21.11
C ALA A 94 23.03 30.43 20.81
N ASP A 95 22.51 29.27 21.21
CA ASP A 95 23.25 28.01 21.25
C ASP A 95 23.20 27.28 19.89
N GLU A 96 22.05 27.32 19.20
CA GLU A 96 21.87 26.60 17.93
C GLU A 96 22.20 27.49 16.71
N LEU A 97 21.55 28.66 16.62
CA LEU A 97 21.64 29.52 15.43
C LEU A 97 22.80 30.52 15.48
N GLY A 98 23.37 30.78 16.66
CA GLY A 98 24.46 31.74 16.84
C GLY A 98 24.05 33.20 16.57
N VAL A 99 22.79 33.55 16.81
CA VAL A 99 22.24 34.92 16.66
C VAL A 99 21.95 35.50 18.04
N ASP A 100 22.20 36.81 18.21
CA ASP A 100 21.86 37.52 19.45
C ASP A 100 20.34 37.45 19.70
N PRO A 101 19.89 36.79 20.79
CA PRO A 101 18.46 36.62 21.08
C PRO A 101 17.72 37.94 21.27
N ASP A 102 18.37 38.95 21.85
CA ASP A 102 17.73 40.24 22.16
C ASP A 102 17.58 41.08 20.89
N ALA A 103 18.56 41.04 19.99
CA ALA A 103 18.47 41.68 18.67
C ALA A 103 17.45 40.97 17.75
N ALA A 104 17.38 39.64 17.78
CA ALA A 104 16.50 38.87 16.90
C ALA A 104 15.04 38.83 17.37
N LEU A 105 14.80 38.64 18.68
CA LEU A 105 13.48 38.34 19.23
C LEU A 105 13.06 39.23 20.40
N GLY A 106 13.89 40.16 20.87
CA GLY A 106 13.64 40.89 22.13
C GLY A 106 12.27 41.57 22.21
N GLU A 107 11.79 42.19 21.12
CA GLU A 107 10.45 42.79 21.08
C GLU A 107 9.34 41.74 21.15
N ARG A 108 9.49 40.62 20.44
CA ARG A 108 8.50 39.53 20.39
C ARG A 108 8.43 38.76 21.70
N LEU A 109 9.57 38.52 22.35
CA LEU A 109 9.61 37.89 23.67
C LEU A 109 8.93 38.76 24.73
N ARG A 110 9.15 40.08 24.71
CA ARG A 110 8.42 41.01 25.60
C ARG A 110 6.92 41.00 25.34
N ALA A 111 6.49 40.88 24.07
CA ALA A 111 5.07 40.76 23.73
C ALA A 111 4.45 39.47 24.29
N LEU A 112 5.16 38.33 24.17
CA LEU A 112 4.74 37.06 24.78
C LEU A 112 4.67 37.16 26.31
N GLU A 113 5.65 37.78 26.96
CA GLU A 113 5.66 37.99 28.42
C GLU A 113 4.51 38.88 28.88
N ALA A 114 4.17 39.92 28.13
CA ALA A 114 3.05 40.80 28.44
C ALA A 114 1.69 40.08 28.45
N LEU A 115 1.52 39.03 27.63
CA LEU A 115 0.29 38.23 27.60
C LEU A 115 0.05 37.43 28.89
N ARG A 116 1.10 37.21 29.70
CA ARG A 116 0.99 36.56 31.02
C ARG A 116 0.14 37.38 31.98
N ASP A 117 0.35 38.70 31.97
CA ASP A 117 -0.22 39.64 32.93
C ASP A 117 -1.43 40.39 32.34
N ASP A 118 -1.91 39.99 31.15
CA ASP A 118 -3.06 40.57 30.48
C ASP A 118 -4.37 40.24 31.24
N PRO A 119 -5.22 41.23 31.57
CA PRO A 119 -6.51 40.99 32.24
C PRO A 119 -7.41 39.97 31.54
N ARG A 120 -7.33 39.85 30.20
CA ARG A 120 -8.12 38.91 29.39
C ARG A 120 -7.72 37.45 29.62
N ALA A 121 -6.53 37.18 30.18
CA ALA A 121 -6.08 35.84 30.53
C ALA A 121 -6.99 35.18 31.58
N ALA A 122 -7.53 35.95 32.53
CA ALA A 122 -8.40 35.43 33.58
C ALA A 122 -9.73 34.88 33.02
N THR A 123 -10.29 35.56 32.03
CA THR A 123 -11.54 35.14 31.36
C THR A 123 -11.30 34.22 30.16
N ARG A 124 -10.04 34.04 29.73
CA ARG A 124 -9.64 33.29 28.53
C ARG A 124 -10.42 33.75 27.30
N ALA A 125 -10.50 35.06 27.12
CA ALA A 125 -11.21 35.63 25.98
C ALA A 125 -10.60 35.15 24.65
N LEU A 126 -11.44 34.90 23.63
CA LEU A 126 -11.00 34.28 22.37
C LEU A 126 -9.99 35.14 21.60
N ASP A 127 -10.07 36.46 21.74
CA ASP A 127 -9.11 37.41 21.19
C ASP A 127 -7.73 37.29 21.83
N TRP A 128 -7.67 37.13 23.16
CA TRP A 128 -6.44 36.83 23.89
C TRP A 128 -5.87 35.46 23.53
N GLN A 129 -6.72 34.42 23.44
CA GLN A 129 -6.27 33.10 22.99
C GLN A 129 -5.65 33.16 21.58
N ALA A 130 -6.24 33.94 20.67
CA ALA A 130 -5.70 34.13 19.33
C ALA A 130 -4.34 34.85 19.34
N GLU A 131 -4.16 35.86 20.19
CA GLU A 131 -2.88 36.55 20.36
C GLU A 131 -1.79 35.65 20.94
N VAL A 132 -2.14 34.81 21.92
CA VAL A 132 -1.23 33.79 22.50
C VAL A 132 -0.82 32.79 21.44
N LEU A 133 -1.79 32.18 20.76
CA LEU A 133 -1.54 31.16 19.73
C LEU A 133 -0.71 31.72 18.56
N GLY A 134 -0.93 32.98 18.17
CA GLY A 134 -0.19 33.62 17.09
C GLY A 134 1.29 33.90 17.41
N GLN A 135 1.71 33.89 18.69
CA GLN A 135 3.11 34.14 19.04
C GLN A 135 4.06 33.08 18.48
N GLY A 136 3.60 31.84 18.28
CA GLY A 136 4.46 30.76 17.79
C GLY A 136 5.10 31.09 16.44
N GLU A 137 4.27 31.44 15.46
CA GLU A 137 4.71 31.79 14.11
C GLU A 137 5.37 33.18 14.05
N LEU A 138 4.94 34.12 14.89
CA LEU A 138 5.61 35.42 14.99
C LEU A 138 7.06 35.26 15.47
N LEU A 139 7.30 34.42 16.48
CA LEU A 139 8.64 34.12 16.99
C LEU A 139 9.47 33.38 15.95
N SER A 140 8.96 32.30 15.35
CA SER A 140 9.74 31.51 14.38
C SER A 140 10.09 32.29 13.12
N SER A 141 9.17 33.13 12.63
CA SER A 141 9.42 33.96 11.45
C SER A 141 10.39 35.10 11.71
N SER A 142 10.26 35.84 12.83
CA SER A 142 11.21 36.90 13.17
C SER A 142 12.61 36.33 13.39
N LEU A 143 12.70 35.16 14.04
CA LEU A 143 13.95 34.43 14.22
C LEU A 143 14.58 34.05 12.87
N GLY A 144 13.81 33.40 12.00
CA GLY A 144 14.27 32.95 10.70
C GLY A 144 14.79 34.08 9.83
N ALA A 145 14.07 35.21 9.79
CA ALA A 145 14.49 36.39 9.04
C ALA A 145 15.80 36.98 9.57
N ALA A 146 15.99 37.03 10.89
CA ALA A 146 17.23 37.50 11.51
C ALA A 146 18.40 36.56 11.20
N TYR A 147 18.21 35.24 11.34
CA TYR A 147 19.23 34.24 11.05
C TYR A 147 19.65 34.26 9.58
N LEU A 148 18.70 34.20 8.64
CA LEU A 148 18.99 34.15 7.20
C LEU A 148 19.69 35.42 6.72
N ARG A 149 19.35 36.58 7.28
CA ARG A 149 20.08 37.84 7.02
C ARG A 149 21.51 37.80 7.56
N ALA A 150 21.72 37.22 8.74
CA ALA A 150 23.06 37.03 9.30
C ALA A 150 23.93 36.09 8.44
N GLN A 151 23.31 35.17 7.67
CA GLN A 151 23.99 34.33 6.68
C GLN A 151 24.25 35.05 5.33
N GLY A 152 23.92 36.34 5.21
CA GLY A 152 24.16 37.15 4.01
C GLY A 152 23.07 37.07 2.94
N LEU A 153 21.92 36.45 3.22
CA LEU A 153 20.78 36.41 2.30
C LEU A 153 19.89 37.64 2.50
N ASP A 154 19.42 38.26 1.41
CA ASP A 154 18.54 39.45 1.43
C ASP A 154 17.08 39.08 1.76
N PHE A 155 16.85 38.60 2.98
CA PHE A 155 15.53 38.27 3.51
C PHE A 155 14.87 39.48 4.19
N GLY A 156 13.69 39.84 3.69
CA GLY A 156 12.72 40.71 4.37
C GLY A 156 11.76 39.92 5.26
N TRP A 157 11.20 40.57 6.28
CA TRP A 157 10.15 40.01 7.13
C TRP A 157 8.85 40.79 6.89
N CYS A 158 7.73 40.10 6.71
CA CYS A 158 6.42 40.73 6.59
C CYS A 158 5.38 40.04 7.48
N ASP A 159 4.48 40.83 8.07
CA ASP A 159 3.42 40.34 8.95
C ASP A 159 2.22 39.85 8.13
N ALA A 160 1.85 38.57 8.29
CA ALA A 160 0.77 37.96 7.52
C ALA A 160 -0.59 38.65 7.76
N ARG A 161 -0.78 39.29 8.91
CA ARG A 161 -2.01 40.01 9.27
C ARG A 161 -2.21 41.28 8.44
N GLU A 162 -1.18 41.80 7.78
CA GLU A 162 -1.33 42.95 6.87
C GLU A 162 -1.92 42.58 5.50
N TRP A 163 -2.06 41.27 5.23
CA TRP A 163 -2.39 40.73 3.90
C TRP A 163 -3.50 39.67 3.93
N LEU A 164 -3.64 38.92 5.01
CA LEU A 164 -4.67 37.90 5.18
C LEU A 164 -5.80 38.42 6.07
N ASP A 165 -6.93 38.73 5.46
CA ASP A 165 -8.11 39.23 6.16
C ASP A 165 -9.13 38.12 6.42
N ALA A 166 -9.46 37.89 7.68
CA ALA A 166 -10.43 36.90 8.12
C ALA A 166 -11.85 37.24 7.63
N VAL A 167 -12.61 36.20 7.27
CA VAL A 167 -14.03 36.29 6.90
C VAL A 167 -14.88 35.43 7.82
N SER A 168 -16.02 36.00 8.23
CA SER A 168 -17.03 35.27 8.97
C SER A 168 -17.85 34.40 8.01
N LEU A 169 -17.93 33.11 8.30
CA LEU A 169 -18.86 32.20 7.61
C LEU A 169 -20.25 32.25 8.27
N PRO A 170 -21.33 31.99 7.50
CA PRO A 170 -22.66 31.83 8.08
C PRO A 170 -22.69 30.71 9.13
N ASN A 171 -23.35 30.93 10.26
CA ASN A 171 -23.52 29.96 11.36
C ASN A 171 -22.23 29.48 12.04
N ALA A 172 -21.09 30.15 11.82
CA ALA A 172 -19.86 29.85 12.55
C ALA A 172 -20.02 30.17 14.05
N SER A 173 -19.58 29.27 14.92
CA SER A 173 -19.52 29.54 16.38
C SER A 173 -18.56 30.69 16.68
N GLU A 174 -18.71 31.34 17.84
CA GLU A 174 -17.78 32.40 18.28
C GLU A 174 -16.32 31.92 18.26
N TRP A 175 -16.10 30.66 18.67
CA TRP A 175 -14.79 30.01 18.57
C TRP A 175 -14.28 29.95 17.12
N ALA A 176 -15.11 29.49 16.17
CA ALA A 176 -14.70 29.39 14.77
C ALA A 176 -14.46 30.76 14.11
N GLN A 177 -15.19 31.79 14.54
CA GLN A 177 -15.02 33.17 14.06
C GLN A 177 -13.70 33.80 14.48
N ARG A 178 -12.99 33.25 15.47
CA ARG A 178 -11.70 33.78 15.93
C ARG A 178 -10.53 32.80 15.80
N LEU A 179 -10.77 31.52 16.08
CA LEU A 179 -9.75 30.49 16.22
C LEU A 179 -9.72 29.44 15.09
N SER A 180 -10.62 29.54 14.12
CA SER A 180 -10.61 28.70 12.91
C SER A 180 -11.18 29.44 11.70
N VAL A 181 -10.66 30.64 11.44
CA VAL A 181 -11.18 31.55 10.41
C VAL A 181 -10.79 31.12 8.99
N ASN A 182 -11.58 31.55 8.01
CA ASN A 182 -11.17 31.57 6.60
C ASN A 182 -10.71 32.97 6.23
N CYS A 183 -9.94 33.12 5.15
CA CYS A 183 -9.49 34.43 4.67
C CYS A 183 -10.05 34.75 3.28
N ARG A 184 -10.11 36.04 2.95
CA ARG A 184 -10.28 36.49 1.56
C ARG A 184 -9.02 36.16 0.76
N PHE A 185 -9.22 35.68 -0.45
CA PHE A 185 -8.13 35.38 -1.39
C PHE A 185 -8.38 35.92 -2.80
N ASP A 186 -9.43 36.73 -2.97
CA ASP A 186 -9.64 37.51 -4.18
C ASP A 186 -8.61 38.65 -4.22
N ALA A 187 -7.75 38.64 -5.23
CA ALA A 187 -6.70 39.63 -5.35
C ALA A 187 -7.18 40.86 -6.15
N ASP A 188 -6.99 42.05 -5.57
CA ASP A 188 -7.02 43.31 -6.32
C ASP A 188 -5.60 43.67 -6.80
N ALA A 189 -5.49 44.26 -7.99
CA ALA A 189 -4.25 44.75 -8.59
C ALA A 189 -3.51 45.73 -7.66
N ALA A 190 -4.25 46.56 -6.91
CA ALA A 190 -3.66 47.49 -5.94
C ALA A 190 -2.92 46.76 -4.81
N MET A 191 -3.49 45.65 -4.31
CA MET A 191 -2.85 44.84 -3.27
C MET A 191 -1.58 44.19 -3.80
N ARG A 192 -1.63 43.58 -5.00
CA ARG A 192 -0.45 42.95 -5.63
C ARG A 192 0.68 43.96 -5.85
N ALA A 193 0.37 45.17 -6.31
CA ALA A 193 1.35 46.25 -6.46
C ALA A 193 1.97 46.65 -5.11
N ARG A 194 1.15 46.78 -4.05
CA ARG A 194 1.62 47.07 -2.69
C ARG A 194 2.54 45.96 -2.16
N PHE A 195 2.20 44.70 -2.39
CA PHE A 195 3.03 43.56 -1.98
C PHE A 195 4.35 43.51 -2.76
N ALA A 196 4.30 43.76 -4.07
CA ALA A 196 5.47 43.80 -4.94
C ALA A 196 6.40 44.99 -4.66
N ALA A 197 5.92 46.07 -4.03
CA ALA A 197 6.75 47.21 -3.66
C ALA A 197 7.72 46.93 -2.50
N GLN A 198 7.62 45.77 -1.83
CA GLN A 198 8.56 45.40 -0.78
C GLN A 198 10.00 45.31 -1.34
N PRO A 199 11.03 45.78 -0.60
CA PRO A 199 12.37 45.96 -1.15
C PRO A 199 13.12 44.62 -1.35
N ALA A 200 12.90 43.64 -0.47
CA ALA A 200 13.62 42.38 -0.49
C ALA A 200 13.01 41.39 -1.52
N ARG A 201 13.87 40.69 -2.24
CA ARG A 201 13.46 39.66 -3.21
C ARG A 201 12.95 38.39 -2.51
N LEU A 202 13.57 38.05 -1.37
CA LEU A 202 13.19 36.94 -0.52
C LEU A 202 12.43 37.51 0.68
N LEU A 203 11.19 37.04 0.89
CA LEU A 203 10.35 37.46 2.00
C LEU A 203 10.04 36.28 2.90
N LEU A 204 9.91 36.55 4.20
CA LEU A 204 9.55 35.56 5.19
C LEU A 204 8.36 36.06 6.01
N THR A 205 7.34 35.22 6.13
CA THR A 205 6.08 35.54 6.81
C THR A 205 5.56 34.36 7.64
N GLN A 206 4.53 34.63 8.43
CA GLN A 206 3.88 33.67 9.31
C GLN A 206 2.85 32.84 8.53
N GLY A 207 2.76 31.55 8.85
CA GLY A 207 1.53 30.80 8.61
C GLY A 207 0.52 30.99 9.74
N PHE A 208 -0.62 30.31 9.67
CA PHE A 208 -1.58 30.11 10.77
C PHE A 208 -2.32 31.34 11.31
N ILE A 209 -1.79 32.56 11.13
CA ILE A 209 -2.38 33.81 11.61
C ILE A 209 -2.98 34.65 10.48
N ALA A 210 -4.00 35.44 10.81
CA ALA A 210 -4.67 36.41 9.94
C ALA A 210 -5.17 37.60 10.77
N ARG A 211 -5.61 38.66 10.09
CA ARG A 211 -6.24 39.83 10.72
C ARG A 211 -7.74 39.65 10.83
N HIS A 212 -8.26 39.86 12.03
CA HIS A 212 -9.69 39.88 12.29
C HIS A 212 -10.32 41.21 11.88
N ALA A 213 -11.65 41.24 11.73
CA ALA A 213 -12.40 42.43 11.32
C ALA A 213 -12.27 43.64 12.29
N ASP A 214 -11.95 43.39 13.56
CA ASP A 214 -11.67 44.41 14.59
C ASP A 214 -10.21 44.91 14.55
N GLY A 215 -9.39 44.39 13.64
CA GLY A 215 -7.96 44.69 13.52
C GLY A 215 -7.04 43.81 14.39
N GLY A 216 -7.58 42.95 15.24
CA GLY A 216 -6.81 42.02 16.07
C GLY A 216 -6.34 40.76 15.34
N THR A 217 -5.72 39.84 16.08
CA THR A 217 -5.26 38.55 15.54
C THR A 217 -6.39 37.53 15.47
N ALA A 218 -6.52 36.85 14.33
CA ALA A 218 -7.33 35.65 14.15
C ALA A 218 -6.44 34.47 13.75
N ILE A 219 -6.92 33.26 14.02
CA ILE A 219 -6.20 32.01 13.78
C ILE A 219 -6.95 31.16 12.76
N LEU A 220 -6.23 30.61 11.78
CA LEU A 220 -6.81 29.79 10.70
C LEU A 220 -7.21 28.40 11.19
N GLY A 221 -6.75 27.96 12.36
CA GLY A 221 -7.02 26.64 12.93
C GLY A 221 -6.06 25.57 12.41
N ARG A 222 -6.45 24.29 12.53
CA ARG A 222 -5.60 23.16 12.09
C ARG A 222 -5.20 23.29 10.62
N GLY A 223 -3.94 22.96 10.32
CA GLY A 223 -3.35 23.14 8.99
C GLY A 223 -3.27 24.59 8.52
N GLY A 224 -3.35 25.55 9.45
CA GLY A 224 -3.38 26.97 9.11
C GLY A 224 -2.17 27.45 8.33
N SER A 225 -0.97 26.91 8.56
CA SER A 225 0.21 27.32 7.77
C SER A 225 0.16 26.86 6.30
N ASP A 226 -0.34 25.66 6.00
CA ASP A 226 -0.56 25.22 4.60
C ASP A 226 -1.61 26.10 3.93
N THR A 227 -2.67 26.43 4.69
CA THR A 227 -3.77 27.27 4.23
C THR A 227 -3.30 28.71 3.98
N SER A 228 -2.45 29.28 4.85
CA SER A 228 -1.84 30.60 4.64
C SER A 228 -1.00 30.63 3.37
N ALA A 229 -0.19 29.60 3.11
CA ALA A 229 0.62 29.51 1.90
C ALA A 229 -0.24 29.44 0.63
N ALA A 230 -1.34 28.70 0.67
CA ALA A 230 -2.31 28.67 -0.41
C ALA A 230 -3.02 30.02 -0.62
N TYR A 231 -3.42 30.72 0.45
CA TYR A 231 -4.00 32.06 0.34
C TYR A 231 -3.00 33.05 -0.26
N PHE A 232 -1.74 33.07 0.17
CA PHE A 232 -0.71 33.89 -0.47
C PHE A 232 -0.49 33.50 -1.93
N GLY A 233 -0.49 32.20 -2.24
CA GLY A 233 -0.40 31.72 -3.62
C GLY A 233 -1.49 32.29 -4.52
N ALA A 234 -2.74 32.22 -4.07
CA ALA A 234 -3.90 32.78 -4.75
C ALA A 234 -3.84 34.32 -4.86
N LEU A 235 -3.57 35.00 -3.75
CA LEU A 235 -3.49 36.46 -3.66
C LEU A 235 -2.42 37.04 -4.58
N LEU A 236 -1.27 36.38 -4.68
CA LEU A 236 -0.16 36.83 -5.53
C LEU A 236 -0.28 36.35 -6.98
N GLY A 237 -1.18 35.40 -7.28
CA GLY A 237 -1.17 34.70 -8.57
C GLY A 237 0.17 33.99 -8.79
N ALA A 238 0.69 33.35 -7.74
CA ALA A 238 2.00 32.72 -7.74
C ALA A 238 2.09 31.66 -8.85
N GLN A 239 3.30 31.42 -9.34
CA GLN A 239 3.54 30.36 -10.32
C GLN A 239 3.24 28.98 -9.75
N ARG A 240 3.49 28.80 -8.45
CA ARG A 240 3.10 27.63 -7.66
C ARG A 240 3.29 27.88 -6.16
N VAL A 241 2.68 26.99 -5.38
CA VAL A 241 2.89 26.86 -3.93
C VAL A 241 3.61 25.54 -3.65
N GLU A 242 4.74 25.59 -2.94
CA GLU A 242 5.48 24.41 -2.49
C GLU A 242 5.26 24.19 -0.99
N ILE A 243 4.80 23.01 -0.62
CA ILE A 243 4.60 22.56 0.76
C ILE A 243 5.74 21.60 1.10
N TRP A 244 6.70 22.08 1.88
CA TRP A 244 7.86 21.33 2.31
C TRP A 244 7.59 20.65 3.65
N THR A 245 7.64 19.33 3.66
CA THR A 245 7.32 18.46 4.80
C THR A 245 8.41 17.40 5.01
N ASP A 246 8.18 16.43 5.88
CA ASP A 246 9.07 15.30 6.20
C ASP A 246 8.73 14.02 5.42
N VAL A 247 7.67 14.07 4.61
CA VAL A 247 7.23 13.02 3.69
C VAL A 247 7.39 13.54 2.26
N PRO A 248 7.86 12.72 1.30
CA PRO A 248 8.12 13.18 -0.06
C PRO A 248 6.88 13.56 -0.85
N GLY A 249 5.69 13.11 -0.46
CA GLY A 249 4.45 13.45 -1.14
C GLY A 249 3.26 12.68 -0.60
N MET A 250 2.18 12.65 -1.38
CA MET A 250 1.02 11.80 -1.16
C MET A 250 1.31 10.41 -1.72
N PHE A 251 0.76 9.37 -1.10
CA PHE A 251 0.99 7.98 -1.48
C PHE A 251 -0.34 7.28 -1.78
N SER A 252 -0.27 6.18 -2.54
CA SER A 252 -1.46 5.35 -2.85
C SER A 252 -2.03 4.61 -1.64
N ALA A 253 -1.28 4.52 -0.53
CA ALA A 253 -1.78 4.12 0.79
C ALA A 253 -0.89 4.74 1.88
N ASN A 254 -1.27 4.62 3.16
CA ASN A 254 -0.41 5.06 4.27
C ASN A 254 0.89 4.24 4.27
N PRO A 255 2.07 4.84 4.01
CA PRO A 255 3.31 4.08 3.83
C PRO A 255 3.83 3.38 5.10
N ARG A 256 3.28 3.75 6.27
CA ARG A 256 3.58 3.09 7.54
C ARG A 256 2.84 1.75 7.70
N GLU A 257 1.69 1.62 7.05
CA GLU A 257 0.85 0.40 7.08
C GLU A 257 1.04 -0.44 5.81
N VAL A 258 1.30 0.20 4.68
CA VAL A 258 1.47 -0.43 3.36
C VAL A 258 2.82 -0.02 2.79
N PRO A 259 3.88 -0.81 2.99
CA PRO A 259 5.22 -0.44 2.53
C PRO A 259 5.37 -0.36 0.99
N ASP A 260 4.53 -1.09 0.24
CA ASP A 260 4.46 -1.02 -1.23
C ASP A 260 3.59 0.14 -1.75
N ALA A 261 3.14 1.02 -0.86
CA ALA A 261 2.49 2.26 -1.26
C ALA A 261 3.39 3.06 -2.21
N ARG A 262 2.84 3.48 -3.34
CA ARG A 262 3.55 4.23 -4.38
C ARG A 262 3.36 5.72 -4.19
N LEU A 263 4.43 6.49 -4.41
CA LEU A 263 4.37 7.95 -4.42
C LEU A 263 3.46 8.43 -5.55
N LEU A 264 2.47 9.25 -5.26
CA LEU A 264 1.61 9.86 -6.27
C LEU A 264 2.33 11.10 -6.82
N THR A 265 2.96 10.99 -7.98
CA THR A 265 3.80 12.05 -8.55
C THR A 265 2.98 13.21 -9.12
N ARG A 266 1.76 12.91 -9.56
CA ARG A 266 0.84 13.88 -10.15
C ARG A 266 -0.61 13.55 -9.81
N LEU A 267 -1.36 14.56 -9.39
CA LEU A 267 -2.79 14.50 -9.06
C LEU A 267 -3.51 15.74 -9.58
N ASP A 268 -4.81 15.62 -9.79
CA ASP A 268 -5.65 16.81 -9.91
C ASP A 268 -6.13 17.33 -8.54
N TYR A 269 -6.66 18.56 -8.52
CA TYR A 269 -7.13 19.17 -7.28
C TYR A 269 -8.27 18.41 -6.60
N ALA A 270 -9.17 17.78 -7.36
CA ALA A 270 -10.32 17.08 -6.80
C ALA A 270 -9.87 15.74 -6.19
N GLU A 271 -9.00 15.00 -6.88
CA GLU A 271 -8.35 13.80 -6.34
C GLU A 271 -7.56 14.13 -5.07
N ALA A 272 -6.70 15.15 -5.11
CA ALA A 272 -5.91 15.55 -3.95
C ALA A 272 -6.80 15.98 -2.77
N GLN A 273 -7.92 16.66 -3.04
CA GLN A 273 -8.90 17.06 -2.02
C GLN A 273 -9.51 15.84 -1.32
N GLU A 274 -9.94 14.84 -2.08
CA GLU A 274 -10.53 13.60 -1.55
C GLU A 274 -9.49 12.79 -0.76
N ILE A 275 -8.26 12.65 -1.26
CA ILE A 275 -7.19 11.93 -0.55
C ILE A 275 -6.82 12.64 0.76
N ALA A 276 -6.72 13.97 0.75
CA ALA A 276 -6.42 14.76 1.96
C ALA A 276 -7.54 14.66 3.02
N THR A 277 -8.80 14.62 2.59
CA THR A 277 -9.96 14.59 3.49
C THR A 277 -10.18 13.20 4.09
N THR A 278 -9.84 12.14 3.35
CA THR A 278 -10.09 10.74 3.75
C THR A 278 -8.98 10.12 4.57
N GLY A 279 -7.90 10.85 4.89
CA GLY A 279 -6.91 10.39 5.89
C GLY A 279 -5.44 10.65 5.56
N ALA A 280 -5.09 11.18 4.38
CA ALA A 280 -3.70 11.53 4.08
C ALA A 280 -3.31 12.85 4.77
N LYS A 281 -2.70 12.74 5.96
CA LYS A 281 -2.27 13.89 6.80
C LYS A 281 -1.06 14.68 6.26
N VAL A 282 -0.80 14.64 4.96
CA VAL A 282 0.36 15.30 4.32
C VAL A 282 0.04 16.74 3.93
N LEU A 283 -1.19 17.01 3.52
CA LEU A 283 -1.66 18.34 3.12
C LEU A 283 -3.01 18.62 3.77
N HIS A 284 -3.20 19.80 4.33
CA HIS A 284 -4.49 20.14 4.91
C HIS A 284 -5.57 20.39 3.83
N PRO A 285 -6.76 19.78 3.88
CA PRO A 285 -7.80 19.91 2.85
C PRO A 285 -8.18 21.37 2.51
N ARG A 286 -8.16 22.27 3.50
CA ARG A 286 -8.51 23.70 3.31
C ARG A 286 -7.51 24.47 2.44
N SER A 287 -6.27 24.01 2.29
CA SER A 287 -5.27 24.71 1.47
C SER A 287 -5.46 24.47 -0.03
N ILE A 288 -6.25 23.49 -0.45
CA ILE A 288 -6.38 23.14 -1.87
C ILE A 288 -7.29 24.12 -2.61
N LYS A 289 -8.43 24.49 -1.99
CA LYS A 289 -9.46 25.34 -2.61
C LYS A 289 -8.93 26.69 -3.14
N PRO A 290 -8.15 27.49 -2.38
CA PRO A 290 -7.66 28.79 -2.86
C PRO A 290 -6.80 28.67 -4.12
N CYS A 291 -5.91 27.67 -4.14
CA CYS A 291 -5.06 27.36 -5.29
C CYS A 291 -5.86 26.85 -6.48
N ARG A 292 -6.81 25.93 -6.27
CA ARG A 292 -7.68 25.39 -7.32
C ARG A 292 -8.50 26.48 -8.01
N ASP A 293 -9.15 27.34 -7.22
CA ASP A 293 -10.10 28.34 -7.75
C ASP A 293 -9.39 29.40 -8.62
N VAL A 294 -8.11 29.69 -8.34
CA VAL A 294 -7.28 30.63 -9.13
C VAL A 294 -6.38 29.91 -10.15
N GLY A 295 -6.28 28.59 -10.10
CA GLY A 295 -5.45 27.78 -11.00
C GLY A 295 -3.96 27.78 -10.68
N VAL A 296 -3.57 28.00 -9.43
CA VAL A 296 -2.16 28.02 -8.95
C VAL A 296 -1.71 26.61 -8.54
N PRO A 297 -0.80 25.94 -9.27
CA PRO A 297 -0.34 24.58 -8.94
C PRO A 297 0.26 24.46 -7.54
N MET A 298 0.11 23.30 -6.92
CA MET A 298 0.75 22.97 -5.65
C MET A 298 1.79 21.86 -5.83
N ARG A 299 2.83 21.85 -4.99
CA ARG A 299 3.80 20.75 -4.89
C ARG A 299 4.00 20.37 -3.44
N ILE A 300 4.08 19.08 -3.16
CA ILE A 300 4.44 18.54 -1.85
C ILE A 300 5.82 17.91 -1.99
N LEU A 301 6.76 18.31 -1.14
CA LEU A 301 8.18 17.98 -1.26
C LEU A 301 8.80 17.61 0.10
N ASP A 302 9.84 16.77 0.09
CA ASP A 302 10.61 16.40 1.29
C ASP A 302 11.73 17.42 1.55
N THR A 303 11.72 18.03 2.73
CA THR A 303 12.76 18.98 3.17
C THR A 303 14.14 18.31 3.31
N SER A 304 14.19 17.02 3.66
CA SER A 304 15.43 16.25 3.82
C SER A 304 15.94 15.63 2.52
N ARG A 305 15.04 15.38 1.56
CA ARG A 305 15.36 14.77 0.27
C ARG A 305 14.80 15.62 -0.89
N PRO A 306 15.29 16.87 -1.10
CA PRO A 306 14.74 17.79 -2.10
C PRO A 306 14.82 17.31 -3.56
N GLN A 307 15.66 16.31 -3.82
CA GLN A 307 15.84 15.69 -5.13
C GLN A 307 14.71 14.74 -5.53
N LEU A 308 13.88 14.29 -4.58
CA LEU A 308 12.73 13.45 -4.90
C LEU A 308 11.68 14.26 -5.68
N PRO A 309 10.96 13.64 -6.62
CA PRO A 309 10.00 14.34 -7.49
C PRO A 309 8.84 14.96 -6.70
N GLY A 310 8.46 14.30 -5.60
CA GLY A 310 7.31 14.61 -4.77
C GLY A 310 5.97 14.53 -5.50
N THR A 311 4.96 15.23 -4.99
CA THR A 311 3.59 15.23 -5.56
C THR A 311 3.25 16.58 -6.15
N ARG A 312 2.87 16.63 -7.41
CA ARG A 312 2.36 17.84 -8.09
C ARG A 312 0.83 17.79 -8.20
N ILE A 313 0.17 18.88 -7.83
CA ILE A 313 -1.29 19.03 -7.89
C ILE A 313 -1.64 20.16 -8.86
N GLU A 314 -2.37 19.87 -9.94
CA GLU A 314 -2.71 20.85 -10.98
C GLU A 314 -4.02 20.55 -11.73
N GLY A 315 -4.59 21.53 -12.43
CA GLY A 315 -5.90 21.40 -13.09
C GLY A 315 -5.88 20.77 -14.49
N SER A 316 -4.71 20.68 -15.13
CA SER A 316 -4.54 20.20 -16.51
C SER A 316 -3.79 18.86 -16.51
N VAL A 317 -4.47 17.81 -16.06
CA VAL A 317 -3.95 16.44 -16.08
C VAL A 317 -4.87 15.60 -16.96
N ALA A 318 -4.29 14.83 -17.90
CA ALA A 318 -5.05 13.78 -18.57
C ALA A 318 -5.49 12.79 -17.51
N ALA A 319 -6.80 12.74 -17.24
CA ALA A 319 -7.35 11.92 -16.17
C ALA A 319 -7.10 10.44 -16.48
N VAL A 320 -6.20 9.81 -15.73
CA VAL A 320 -5.97 8.37 -15.80
C VAL A 320 -7.06 7.70 -14.95
N PRO A 321 -8.05 7.01 -15.53
CA PRO A 321 -9.10 6.32 -14.77
C PRO A 321 -8.49 5.23 -13.89
N GLY A 322 -9.08 4.99 -12.72
CA GLY A 322 -8.53 4.06 -11.75
C GLY A 322 -8.56 4.60 -10.34
N VAL A 323 -8.45 3.71 -9.36
CA VAL A 323 -8.14 4.05 -7.97
C VAL A 323 -6.71 4.60 -7.93
N LYS A 324 -6.52 5.73 -7.26
CA LYS A 324 -5.21 6.37 -7.02
C LYS A 324 -4.72 6.12 -5.61
N ALA A 325 -5.63 6.15 -4.64
CA ALA A 325 -5.29 5.92 -3.25
C ALA A 325 -6.36 5.13 -2.51
N ILE A 326 -5.93 4.44 -1.46
CA ILE A 326 -6.77 3.83 -0.45
C ILE A 326 -6.34 4.36 0.92
N SER A 327 -7.31 4.74 1.75
CA SER A 327 -7.08 5.27 3.08
C SER A 327 -7.99 4.59 4.10
N ARG A 328 -7.56 4.61 5.37
CA ARG A 328 -8.34 4.13 6.51
C ARG A 328 -8.44 5.21 7.57
N ARG A 329 -9.64 5.41 8.12
CA ARG A 329 -9.90 6.26 9.29
C ARG A 329 -10.60 5.46 10.38
N ASN A 330 -10.04 5.47 11.58
CA ASN A 330 -10.57 4.76 12.75
C ASN A 330 -11.40 5.68 13.65
N GLY A 331 -12.13 5.10 14.60
CA GLY A 331 -12.95 5.84 15.56
C GLY A 331 -14.20 6.48 14.95
N ILE A 332 -14.63 6.05 13.77
CA ILE A 332 -15.86 6.53 13.13
C ILE A 332 -17.06 6.07 13.97
N VAL A 333 -17.99 6.99 14.19
CA VAL A 333 -19.26 6.71 14.87
C VAL A 333 -20.37 6.67 13.85
N LEU A 334 -21.11 5.56 13.76
CA LEU A 334 -22.31 5.49 12.92
C LEU A 334 -23.58 5.68 13.76
N VAL A 335 -24.49 6.50 13.25
CA VAL A 335 -25.84 6.69 13.78
C VAL A 335 -26.82 6.23 12.71
N SER A 336 -27.45 5.07 12.94
CA SER A 336 -28.52 4.54 12.09
C SER A 336 -29.88 4.94 12.66
N MET A 337 -30.72 5.48 11.79
CA MET A 337 -32.02 6.05 12.11
C MET A 337 -33.08 5.35 11.25
N GLU A 338 -33.93 4.57 11.90
CA GLU A 338 -34.97 3.76 11.26
C GLU A 338 -36.35 4.34 11.56
N SER A 339 -37.17 4.54 10.52
CA SER A 339 -38.58 4.92 10.68
C SER A 339 -39.43 4.33 9.56
N ILE A 340 -40.58 3.74 9.94
CA ILE A 340 -41.55 3.13 9.03
C ILE A 340 -42.25 4.20 8.17
N GLY A 341 -42.28 5.45 8.63
CA GLY A 341 -42.97 6.58 7.98
C GLY A 341 -42.13 7.38 6.98
N MET A 342 -40.81 7.14 6.89
CA MET A 342 -39.92 7.89 5.99
C MET A 342 -40.39 7.91 4.54
N TRP A 343 -40.95 6.79 4.08
CA TRP A 343 -41.50 6.66 2.75
C TRP A 343 -42.81 7.45 2.68
N GLN A 344 -42.77 8.63 2.04
CA GLN A 344 -43.84 9.64 1.86
C GLN A 344 -43.93 10.77 2.91
N GLU A 345 -43.10 10.77 3.95
CA GLU A 345 -43.04 11.87 4.92
C GLU A 345 -42.16 13.03 4.43
N VAL A 346 -42.78 14.17 4.13
CA VAL A 346 -42.06 15.38 3.71
C VAL A 346 -41.31 15.97 4.90
N GLY A 347 -39.99 16.12 4.76
CA GLY A 347 -39.17 16.87 5.72
C GLY A 347 -38.40 16.04 6.74
N PHE A 348 -38.57 14.70 6.79
CA PHE A 348 -37.88 13.84 7.76
C PHE A 348 -36.35 14.06 7.78
N LEU A 349 -35.69 14.05 6.61
CA LEU A 349 -34.25 14.31 6.52
C LEU A 349 -33.89 15.72 7.01
N ALA A 350 -34.71 16.73 6.70
CA ALA A 350 -34.48 18.10 7.16
C ALA A 350 -34.57 18.19 8.69
N ASP A 351 -35.57 17.53 9.28
CA ASP A 351 -35.76 17.45 10.73
C ASP A 351 -34.62 16.72 11.44
N VAL A 352 -34.09 15.66 10.82
CA VAL A 352 -32.90 14.95 11.31
C VAL A 352 -31.69 15.87 11.27
N PHE A 353 -31.35 16.47 10.12
CA PHE A 353 -30.17 17.33 9.99
C PHE A 353 -30.26 18.61 10.81
N GLU A 354 -31.45 19.16 11.05
CA GLU A 354 -31.65 20.31 11.95
C GLU A 354 -31.30 19.94 13.40
N ARG A 355 -31.54 18.69 13.84
CA ARG A 355 -31.10 18.21 15.16
C ARG A 355 -29.58 18.11 15.24
N PHE A 356 -28.93 17.50 14.24
CA PHE A 356 -27.46 17.48 14.17
C PHE A 356 -26.87 18.89 14.27
N LYS A 357 -27.44 19.84 13.53
CA LYS A 357 -27.06 21.25 13.56
C LYS A 357 -27.26 21.90 14.93
N ARG A 358 -28.39 21.65 15.63
CA ARG A 358 -28.62 22.17 17.00
C ARG A 358 -27.58 21.70 18.00
N HIS A 359 -27.10 20.47 17.85
CA HIS A 359 -26.04 19.91 18.68
C HIS A 359 -24.62 20.25 18.17
N GLY A 360 -24.50 21.03 17.09
CA GLY A 360 -23.22 21.45 16.53
C GLY A 360 -22.40 20.32 15.91
N LEU A 361 -23.06 19.25 15.43
CA LEU A 361 -22.40 18.07 14.86
C LEU A 361 -22.42 18.13 13.33
N SER A 362 -21.23 17.97 12.73
CA SER A 362 -21.01 17.80 11.30
C SER A 362 -21.15 16.32 10.91
N VAL A 363 -21.91 16.06 9.85
CA VAL A 363 -22.09 14.71 9.26
C VAL A 363 -21.09 14.53 8.11
N ASP A 364 -20.39 13.40 8.09
CA ASP A 364 -19.36 13.08 7.08
C ASP A 364 -19.93 12.23 5.94
N LEU A 365 -20.35 10.99 6.24
CA LEU A 365 -20.91 10.05 5.26
C LEU A 365 -22.41 9.86 5.50
N ILE A 366 -23.14 9.61 4.43
CA ILE A 366 -24.57 9.31 4.47
C ILE A 366 -24.83 8.10 3.58
N GLY A 367 -25.63 7.16 4.07
CA GLY A 367 -26.28 6.12 3.28
C GLY A 367 -27.74 6.00 3.66
N SER A 368 -28.60 5.86 2.66
CA SER A 368 -30.05 5.78 2.87
C SER A 368 -30.66 4.59 2.13
N SER A 369 -31.69 4.02 2.73
CA SER A 369 -32.68 3.15 2.10
C SER A 369 -34.07 3.78 2.23
N GLU A 370 -35.10 3.06 1.82
CA GLU A 370 -36.50 3.51 1.91
C GLU A 370 -36.97 3.78 3.35
N THR A 371 -36.36 3.13 4.35
CA THR A 371 -36.80 3.19 5.77
C THR A 371 -35.68 3.45 6.77
N ASN A 372 -34.42 3.55 6.32
CA ASN A 372 -33.26 3.74 7.18
C ASN A 372 -32.32 4.79 6.60
N VAL A 373 -31.77 5.64 7.47
CA VAL A 373 -30.68 6.56 7.15
C VAL A 373 -29.56 6.28 8.14
N THR A 374 -28.39 5.94 7.62
CA THR A 374 -27.17 5.81 8.43
C THR A 374 -26.23 6.94 8.08
N VAL A 375 -25.79 7.66 9.11
CA VAL A 375 -24.83 8.75 8.97
C VAL A 375 -23.58 8.46 9.79
N SER A 376 -22.43 8.94 9.33
CA SER A 376 -21.19 8.90 10.11
C SER A 376 -20.87 10.25 10.74
N LEU A 377 -20.25 10.18 11.90
CA LEU A 377 -19.67 11.32 12.61
C LEU A 377 -18.16 11.09 12.76
N ASP A 378 -17.38 12.10 12.39
CA ASP A 378 -15.93 12.10 12.55
C ASP A 378 -15.53 12.81 13.87
N PRO A 379 -14.84 12.13 14.82
CA PRO A 379 -14.35 12.74 16.06
C PRO A 379 -13.25 13.78 15.88
N SER A 380 -12.60 13.83 14.71
CA SER A 380 -11.57 14.82 14.40
C SER A 380 -12.15 16.18 14.00
N GLU A 381 -13.38 16.21 13.50
CA GLU A 381 -14.12 17.43 13.19
C GLU A 381 -15.10 17.84 14.30
N ASN A 382 -15.56 16.88 15.09
CA ASN A 382 -16.54 17.09 16.15
C ASN A 382 -15.92 16.85 17.53
N LEU A 383 -16.21 17.71 18.51
CA LEU A 383 -15.98 17.41 19.94
C LEU A 383 -17.03 16.38 20.40
N VAL A 384 -16.85 15.13 19.99
CA VAL A 384 -17.76 14.03 20.31
C VAL A 384 -17.47 13.54 21.72
N SER A 385 -18.00 14.23 22.73
CA SER A 385 -18.09 13.65 24.08
C SER A 385 -19.27 12.69 24.15
N THR A 386 -19.19 11.69 25.04
CA THR A 386 -20.30 10.74 25.30
C THR A 386 -21.61 11.48 25.63
N ASP A 387 -21.53 12.62 26.30
CA ASP A 387 -22.67 13.46 26.68
C ASP A 387 -23.36 14.14 25.48
N VAL A 388 -22.62 14.47 24.42
CA VAL A 388 -23.20 15.07 23.20
C VAL A 388 -23.92 14.01 22.37
N LEU A 389 -23.33 12.82 22.20
CA LEU A 389 -23.93 11.69 21.49
C LEU A 389 -25.21 11.17 22.19
N GLY A 390 -25.21 11.11 23.52
CA GLY A 390 -26.38 10.71 24.30
C GLY A 390 -27.56 11.68 24.07
N ARG A 391 -27.31 12.99 24.18
CA ARG A 391 -28.32 14.04 23.94
C ARG A 391 -28.85 14.04 22.51
N LEU A 392 -27.98 13.86 21.51
CA LEU A 392 -28.40 13.71 20.12
C LEU A 392 -29.32 12.48 19.97
N SER A 393 -28.95 11.35 20.55
CA SER A 393 -29.72 10.11 20.45
C SER A 393 -31.10 10.24 21.08
N GLU A 394 -31.20 10.92 22.24
CA GLU A 394 -32.48 11.22 22.89
C GLU A 394 -33.38 12.14 22.05
N ASP A 395 -32.80 13.15 21.38
CA ASP A 395 -33.53 14.07 20.51
C ASP A 395 -34.02 13.38 19.22
N LEU A 396 -33.16 12.57 18.59
CA LEU A 396 -33.52 11.76 17.42
C LEU A 396 -34.55 10.67 17.77
N ALA A 397 -34.49 10.09 18.97
CA ALA A 397 -35.43 9.06 19.43
C ALA A 397 -36.89 9.54 19.50
N GLN A 398 -37.13 10.85 19.47
CA GLN A 398 -38.47 11.44 19.42
C GLN A 398 -39.16 11.25 18.06
N VAL A 399 -38.39 11.03 16.99
CA VAL A 399 -38.89 10.94 15.61
C VAL A 399 -38.54 9.65 14.90
N CYS A 400 -37.51 8.93 15.35
CA CYS A 400 -37.10 7.66 14.75
C CYS A 400 -36.49 6.71 15.79
N ARG A 401 -36.29 5.44 15.41
CA ARG A 401 -35.51 4.50 16.21
C ARG A 401 -34.02 4.72 15.91
N VAL A 402 -33.24 4.98 16.94
CA VAL A 402 -31.81 5.26 16.82
C VAL A 402 -30.98 4.05 17.25
N LYS A 403 -29.95 3.72 16.46
CA LYS A 403 -28.90 2.76 16.80
C LYS A 403 -27.54 3.39 16.56
N VAL A 404 -26.71 3.39 17.59
CA VAL A 404 -25.30 3.83 17.50
C VAL A 404 -24.41 2.61 17.34
N ILE A 405 -23.47 2.65 16.39
CA ILE A 405 -22.52 1.57 16.10
C ILE A 405 -21.11 2.14 16.23
N VAL A 406 -20.33 1.57 17.15
CA VAL A 406 -18.96 1.97 17.51
C VAL A 406 -18.17 0.77 18.06
N PRO A 407 -16.84 0.76 17.95
CA PRO A 407 -16.01 1.61 17.10
C PRO A 407 -15.96 1.09 15.65
N CYS A 408 -16.11 2.00 14.69
CA CYS A 408 -16.04 1.66 13.26
C CYS A 408 -14.80 2.27 12.60
N ALA A 409 -14.37 1.66 11.49
CA ALA A 409 -13.37 2.22 10.59
C ALA A 409 -13.96 2.44 9.19
N ALA A 410 -13.63 3.59 8.59
CA ALA A 410 -13.93 3.89 7.20
C ALA A 410 -12.72 3.60 6.32
N ILE A 411 -12.88 2.71 5.35
CA ILE A 411 -11.92 2.44 4.28
C ILE A 411 -12.41 3.14 3.02
N THR A 412 -11.63 4.08 2.49
CA THR A 412 -12.02 4.87 1.33
C THR A 412 -11.08 4.61 0.16
N LEU A 413 -11.65 4.24 -0.99
CA LEU A 413 -11.00 4.24 -2.29
C LEU A 413 -11.18 5.62 -2.91
N VAL A 414 -10.10 6.22 -3.40
CA VAL A 414 -10.11 7.52 -4.07
C VAL A 414 -9.48 7.39 -5.45
N GLY A 415 -10.14 7.91 -6.48
CA GLY A 415 -9.63 7.92 -7.85
C GLY A 415 -10.64 8.50 -8.82
N ARG A 416 -10.68 7.99 -10.06
CA ARG A 416 -11.66 8.41 -11.07
C ARG A 416 -12.29 7.21 -11.76
N GLY A 417 -13.58 7.32 -12.10
CA GLY A 417 -14.28 6.24 -12.80
C GLY A 417 -14.73 5.12 -11.86
N MET A 418 -15.01 5.38 -10.59
CA MET A 418 -15.34 4.32 -9.61
C MET A 418 -16.50 3.44 -10.09
N ARG A 419 -17.52 4.01 -10.72
CA ARG A 419 -18.66 3.25 -11.28
C ARG A 419 -18.27 2.31 -12.40
N SER A 420 -17.38 2.74 -13.30
CA SER A 420 -16.95 1.88 -14.40
C SER A 420 -16.00 0.77 -13.92
N LEU A 421 -15.32 0.98 -12.79
CA LEU A 421 -14.40 0.02 -12.18
C LEU A 421 -15.07 -1.04 -11.31
N LEU A 422 -16.38 -1.00 -11.07
CA LEU A 422 -17.08 -1.95 -10.19
C LEU A 422 -16.80 -3.42 -10.54
N HIS A 423 -16.66 -3.74 -11.84
CA HIS A 423 -16.33 -5.09 -12.32
C HIS A 423 -14.90 -5.54 -11.99
N LYS A 424 -13.98 -4.61 -11.73
CA LYS A 424 -12.59 -4.89 -11.31
C LYS A 424 -12.43 -4.93 -9.79
N LEU A 425 -13.48 -4.59 -9.04
CA LEU A 425 -13.44 -4.59 -7.58
C LEU A 425 -13.96 -5.91 -6.99
N SER A 426 -14.25 -6.93 -7.80
CA SER A 426 -14.77 -8.23 -7.35
C SER A 426 -13.98 -8.85 -6.20
N GLU A 427 -12.65 -8.92 -6.31
CA GLU A 427 -11.78 -9.44 -5.25
C GLU A 427 -11.80 -8.55 -4.00
N VAL A 428 -11.84 -7.24 -4.19
CA VAL A 428 -12.00 -6.26 -3.11
C VAL A 428 -13.33 -6.48 -2.37
N TRP A 429 -14.42 -6.76 -3.09
CA TRP A 429 -15.72 -7.10 -2.50
C TRP A 429 -15.69 -8.42 -1.74
N GLU A 430 -15.02 -9.44 -2.29
CA GLU A 430 -14.88 -10.75 -1.67
C GLU A 430 -14.16 -10.68 -0.33
N MET A 431 -13.17 -9.80 -0.20
CA MET A 431 -12.47 -9.56 1.06
C MET A 431 -13.38 -9.01 2.17
N PHE A 432 -14.49 -8.35 1.83
CA PHE A 432 -15.52 -7.95 2.80
C PHE A 432 -16.55 -9.07 3.05
N GLY A 433 -16.51 -10.18 2.30
CA GLY A 433 -17.62 -11.12 2.10
C GLY A 433 -18.14 -11.90 3.31
N ARG A 434 -17.34 -12.06 4.39
CA ARG A 434 -17.81 -12.66 5.66
C ARG A 434 -18.05 -11.63 6.76
N GLU A 435 -17.68 -10.38 6.54
CA GLU A 435 -17.62 -9.34 7.54
C GLU A 435 -18.81 -8.38 7.41
N ARG A 436 -19.21 -7.75 8.52
CA ARG A 436 -20.33 -6.78 8.49
C ARG A 436 -19.86 -5.42 7.97
N VAL A 437 -20.13 -5.15 6.70
CA VAL A 437 -20.13 -3.79 6.15
C VAL A 437 -21.39 -3.06 6.63
N HIS A 438 -21.22 -2.02 7.44
CA HIS A 438 -22.34 -1.26 8.02
C HIS A 438 -22.85 -0.16 7.09
N LEU A 439 -21.96 0.44 6.31
CA LEU A 439 -22.29 1.53 5.39
C LEU A 439 -21.40 1.47 4.15
N ILE A 440 -22.01 1.66 2.98
CA ILE A 440 -21.31 1.93 1.73
C ILE A 440 -21.76 3.31 1.27
N SER A 441 -20.80 4.20 0.98
CA SER A 441 -21.09 5.54 0.47
C SER A 441 -20.25 5.82 -0.76
N GLN A 442 -20.91 6.19 -1.85
CA GLN A 442 -20.26 6.56 -3.11
C GLN A 442 -20.60 8.00 -3.45
N SER A 443 -19.57 8.80 -3.74
CA SER A 443 -19.74 10.17 -4.20
C SER A 443 -20.42 10.25 -5.58
N SER A 444 -21.18 11.33 -5.79
CA SER A 444 -21.85 11.61 -7.07
C SER A 444 -20.89 12.05 -8.18
N ASN A 445 -19.72 12.59 -7.80
CA ASN A 445 -18.65 13.01 -8.69
C ASN A 445 -17.75 11.86 -9.17
N ASP A 446 -18.04 10.62 -8.75
CA ASP A 446 -17.33 9.40 -9.14
C ASP A 446 -15.85 9.37 -8.72
N LEU A 447 -15.51 10.11 -7.65
CA LEU A 447 -14.13 10.24 -7.16
C LEU A 447 -13.79 9.33 -5.99
N ASN A 448 -14.78 8.92 -5.21
CA ASN A 448 -14.56 8.10 -4.03
C ASN A 448 -15.63 7.01 -3.85
N LEU A 449 -15.23 5.94 -3.17
CA LEU A 449 -16.09 4.85 -2.71
C LEU A 449 -15.61 4.45 -1.30
N THR A 450 -16.49 4.56 -0.31
CA THR A 450 -16.16 4.32 1.10
C THR A 450 -16.95 3.16 1.67
N PHE A 451 -16.26 2.28 2.40
CA PHE A 451 -16.80 1.19 3.18
C PHE A 451 -16.61 1.49 4.66
N VAL A 452 -17.66 1.32 5.47
CA VAL A 452 -17.54 1.41 6.92
C VAL A 452 -17.78 0.04 7.53
N VAL A 453 -16.79 -0.46 8.25
CA VAL A 453 -16.76 -1.78 8.90
C VAL A 453 -16.42 -1.63 10.37
N ASP A 454 -16.53 -2.72 11.15
CA ASP A 454 -16.02 -2.74 12.52
C ASP A 454 -14.49 -2.50 12.54
N GLU A 455 -14.00 -1.72 13.50
CA GLU A 455 -12.57 -1.34 13.52
C GLU A 455 -11.63 -2.55 13.63
N ALA A 456 -12.01 -3.57 14.40
CA ALA A 456 -11.27 -4.82 14.54
C ALA A 456 -11.13 -5.61 13.23
N VAL A 457 -12.07 -5.44 12.31
CA VAL A 457 -12.03 -6.07 10.99
C VAL A 457 -11.08 -5.32 10.06
N ALA A 458 -11.06 -3.98 10.12
CA ALA A 458 -10.21 -3.17 9.25
C ALA A 458 -8.70 -3.30 9.54
N ASP A 459 -8.33 -3.77 10.73
CA ASP A 459 -6.94 -3.99 11.11
C ASP A 459 -6.29 -5.07 10.22
N GLY A 460 -5.20 -4.69 9.54
CA GLY A 460 -4.52 -5.58 8.60
C GLY A 460 -5.24 -5.78 7.26
N MET A 461 -6.39 -5.16 7.00
CA MET A 461 -7.01 -5.24 5.66
C MET A 461 -6.35 -4.31 4.64
N LEU A 462 -5.81 -3.17 5.07
CA LEU A 462 -5.38 -2.10 4.16
C LEU A 462 -4.27 -2.57 3.19
N HIS A 463 -3.32 -3.38 3.65
CA HIS A 463 -2.25 -3.89 2.79
C HIS A 463 -2.77 -4.90 1.75
N LYS A 464 -3.67 -5.80 2.16
CA LYS A 464 -4.30 -6.78 1.27
C LYS A 464 -5.16 -6.09 0.21
N LEU A 465 -6.01 -5.15 0.64
CA LEU A 465 -6.86 -4.37 -0.27
C LEU A 465 -6.03 -3.57 -1.27
N HIS A 466 -4.90 -3.01 -0.84
CA HIS A 466 -3.99 -2.29 -1.72
C HIS A 466 -3.37 -3.21 -2.77
N ALA A 467 -2.92 -4.41 -2.39
CA ALA A 467 -2.41 -5.42 -3.32
C ALA A 467 -3.48 -5.87 -4.33
N GLU A 468 -4.68 -6.23 -3.85
CA GLU A 468 -5.80 -6.65 -4.71
C GLU A 468 -6.22 -5.57 -5.72
N LEU A 469 -6.16 -4.29 -5.31
CA LEU A 469 -6.43 -3.18 -6.22
C LEU A 469 -5.40 -3.07 -7.35
N ILE A 470 -4.14 -3.41 -7.07
CA ILE A 470 -3.06 -3.43 -8.06
C ILE A 470 -3.28 -4.62 -9.00
N ASP A 471 -3.48 -5.80 -8.44
CA ASP A 471 -3.60 -7.06 -9.17
C ASP A 471 -4.82 -7.07 -10.09
N SER A 472 -5.96 -6.54 -9.64
CA SER A 472 -7.16 -6.41 -10.47
C SER A 472 -7.06 -5.35 -11.57
N GLY A 473 -5.97 -4.56 -11.58
CA GLY A 473 -5.78 -3.42 -12.46
C GLY A 473 -6.80 -2.29 -12.21
N ALA A 474 -7.46 -2.27 -11.04
CA ALA A 474 -8.28 -1.15 -10.60
C ALA A 474 -7.42 0.05 -10.19
N MET A 475 -6.22 -0.20 -9.66
CA MET A 475 -5.14 0.77 -9.41
C MET A 475 -4.06 0.60 -10.48
N PRO A 476 -4.02 1.44 -11.53
CA PRO A 476 -3.12 1.25 -12.67
C PRO A 476 -1.71 1.75 -12.35
N VAL A 477 -0.97 1.03 -11.50
CA VAL A 477 0.37 1.41 -11.02
C VAL A 477 1.44 1.50 -12.12
N TYR A 478 1.20 0.86 -13.26
CA TYR A 478 2.03 0.96 -14.46
C TYR A 478 2.01 2.34 -15.12
N GLU A 479 1.04 3.21 -14.75
CA GLU A 479 0.97 4.59 -15.23
C GLU A 479 1.97 5.47 -14.48
N THR A 480 3.23 5.42 -14.91
CA THR A 480 4.39 6.09 -14.27
C THR A 480 4.27 7.62 -14.19
N GLN A 481 3.36 8.22 -14.97
CA GLN A 481 3.02 9.64 -14.87
C GLN A 481 2.30 10.01 -13.57
N VAL A 482 1.64 9.04 -12.94
CA VAL A 482 0.86 9.22 -11.71
C VAL A 482 1.50 8.45 -10.54
N PHE A 483 1.94 7.22 -10.79
CA PHE A 483 2.53 6.36 -9.75
C PHE A 483 4.05 6.33 -9.90
N GLY A 484 4.73 6.90 -8.91
CA GLY A 484 6.18 6.89 -8.78
C GLY A 484 6.69 5.71 -7.94
N PRO A 485 7.89 5.87 -7.35
CA PRO A 485 8.54 4.78 -6.62
C PRO A 485 7.76 4.39 -5.37
N ARG A 486 7.95 3.14 -4.95
CA ARG A 486 7.41 2.59 -3.71
C ARG A 486 8.08 3.22 -2.50
N TRP A 487 7.38 3.26 -1.37
CA TRP A 487 7.95 3.78 -0.14
C TRP A 487 9.19 3.00 0.32
N ARG A 488 9.19 1.67 0.17
CA ARG A 488 10.37 0.84 0.44
C ARG A 488 11.56 1.18 -0.46
N GLU A 489 11.34 1.52 -1.74
CA GLU A 489 12.40 1.99 -2.66
C GLU A 489 13.00 3.29 -2.14
N ILE A 490 12.15 4.23 -1.75
CA ILE A 490 12.55 5.55 -1.23
C ILE A 490 13.36 5.43 0.08
N ASN A 491 13.06 4.43 0.91
CA ASN A 491 13.75 4.19 2.18
C ASN A 491 14.91 3.19 2.08
N GLY A 492 15.19 2.64 0.88
CA GLY A 492 16.30 1.72 0.66
C GLY A 492 16.15 0.36 1.35
N SER A 493 14.91 -0.09 1.61
CA SER A 493 14.63 -1.32 2.35
C SER A 493 14.30 -2.50 1.45
N ILE A 494 14.77 -2.51 0.20
CA ILE A 494 14.42 -3.52 -0.80
C ILE A 494 15.54 -4.53 -0.96
N ARG A 495 15.17 -5.81 -1.01
CA ARG A 495 16.04 -6.86 -1.51
C ARG A 495 15.95 -6.91 -3.04
N PRO A 496 17.01 -6.52 -3.78
CA PRO A 496 16.98 -6.59 -5.22
C PRO A 496 16.89 -8.06 -5.67
N ARG A 497 16.02 -8.34 -6.65
CA ARG A 497 15.98 -9.63 -7.33
C ARG A 497 17.32 -9.84 -8.07
N PRO A 498 18.01 -10.98 -7.87
CA PRO A 498 19.18 -11.31 -8.67
C PRO A 498 18.82 -11.33 -10.17
N PRO A 499 19.74 -10.91 -11.07
CA PRO A 499 19.48 -11.00 -12.49
C PRO A 499 19.19 -12.44 -12.88
N ALA A 500 18.15 -12.65 -13.71
CA ALA A 500 17.79 -13.99 -14.15
C ALA A 500 18.91 -14.60 -14.99
N TRP A 501 19.21 -15.89 -14.75
CA TRP A 501 20.32 -16.63 -15.40
C TRP A 501 20.26 -16.57 -16.94
N TRP A 502 19.07 -16.55 -17.52
CA TRP A 502 18.86 -16.50 -18.97
C TRP A 502 19.23 -15.15 -19.61
N ARG A 503 19.47 -14.10 -18.80
CA ARG A 503 19.99 -12.81 -19.26
C ARG A 503 21.51 -12.83 -19.47
N GLU A 504 22.22 -13.83 -18.94
CA GLU A 504 23.65 -13.94 -19.16
C GLU A 504 23.94 -14.17 -20.65
N PRO A 505 24.92 -13.44 -21.26
CA PRO A 505 25.10 -13.47 -22.71
C PRO A 505 25.27 -14.86 -23.31
N HIS A 506 25.99 -15.75 -22.61
CA HIS A 506 26.25 -17.12 -23.08
C HIS A 506 24.99 -17.99 -22.98
N GLU A 507 24.23 -17.89 -21.90
CA GLU A 507 22.97 -18.63 -21.76
C GLU A 507 21.91 -18.15 -22.75
N ARG A 508 21.83 -16.83 -22.99
CA ARG A 508 20.97 -16.28 -24.04
C ARG A 508 21.29 -16.90 -25.40
N THR A 509 22.56 -16.99 -25.78
CA THR A 509 22.97 -17.61 -27.05
C THR A 509 22.55 -19.07 -27.12
N ARG A 510 22.74 -19.84 -26.03
CA ARG A 510 22.38 -21.25 -25.96
C ARG A 510 20.85 -21.46 -26.06
N LEU A 511 20.06 -20.60 -25.41
CA LEU A 511 18.60 -20.62 -25.52
C LEU A 511 18.12 -20.32 -26.95
N LEU A 512 18.72 -19.34 -27.62
CA LEU A 512 18.42 -19.04 -29.02
C LEU A 512 18.79 -20.20 -29.96
N GLU A 513 19.87 -20.93 -29.68
CA GLU A 513 20.23 -22.14 -30.42
C GLU A 513 19.22 -23.27 -30.19
N LEU A 514 18.82 -23.51 -28.94
CA LEU A 514 17.77 -24.49 -28.61
C LEU A 514 16.44 -24.16 -29.30
N ALA A 515 16.05 -22.89 -29.38
CA ALA A 515 14.85 -22.47 -30.10
C ALA A 515 14.90 -22.82 -31.60
N ARG A 516 16.08 -22.78 -32.24
CA ARG A 516 16.24 -23.18 -33.65
C ARG A 516 15.99 -24.66 -33.89
N HIS A 517 16.13 -25.50 -32.86
CA HIS A 517 15.80 -26.93 -32.93
C HIS A 517 14.29 -27.21 -32.80
N GLY A 518 13.49 -26.19 -32.49
CA GLY A 518 12.04 -26.27 -32.44
C GLY A 518 11.44 -25.71 -31.15
N THR A 519 10.23 -25.18 -31.29
CA THR A 519 9.37 -24.63 -30.24
C THR A 519 7.94 -25.20 -30.37
N PRO A 520 7.12 -25.22 -29.31
CA PRO A 520 7.43 -24.76 -27.95
C PRO A 520 8.39 -25.70 -27.19
N ARG A 521 9.21 -25.14 -26.30
CA ARG A 521 10.27 -25.87 -25.57
C ARG A 521 10.48 -25.33 -24.16
N TYR A 522 10.48 -26.20 -23.17
CA TYR A 522 10.97 -25.90 -21.83
C TYR A 522 12.48 -26.09 -21.74
N VAL A 523 13.16 -25.17 -21.07
CA VAL A 523 14.60 -25.29 -20.77
C VAL A 523 14.80 -25.08 -19.28
N TYR A 524 15.46 -26.04 -18.61
CA TYR A 524 15.73 -25.99 -17.17
C TYR A 524 17.22 -25.82 -16.86
N HIS A 525 17.53 -24.81 -16.06
CA HIS A 525 18.87 -24.50 -15.56
C HIS A 525 19.13 -25.20 -14.22
N LEU A 526 19.78 -26.35 -14.27
CA LEU A 526 20.07 -27.17 -13.09
C LEU A 526 20.95 -26.50 -12.03
N PRO A 527 21.91 -25.61 -12.37
CA PRO A 527 22.63 -24.85 -11.35
C PRO A 527 21.71 -24.01 -10.45
N THR A 528 20.65 -23.40 -11.00
CA THR A 528 19.67 -22.64 -10.20
C THR A 528 18.93 -23.56 -9.23
N VAL A 529 18.51 -24.76 -9.68
CA VAL A 529 17.85 -25.75 -8.82
C VAL A 529 18.74 -26.15 -7.64
N ARG A 530 20.03 -26.42 -7.90
CA ARG A 530 21.01 -26.78 -6.87
C ARG A 530 21.27 -25.63 -5.91
N GLU A 531 21.37 -24.42 -6.41
CA GLU A 531 21.56 -23.22 -5.58
C GLU A 531 20.38 -23.03 -4.62
N ARG A 532 19.13 -23.08 -5.12
CA ARG A 532 17.93 -23.02 -4.28
C ARG A 532 17.87 -24.15 -3.25
N ALA A 533 18.29 -25.37 -3.63
CA ALA A 533 18.38 -26.49 -2.70
C ALA A 533 19.39 -26.23 -1.58
N ARG A 534 20.58 -25.72 -1.91
CA ARG A 534 21.65 -25.40 -0.94
C ARG A 534 21.25 -24.28 0.02
N GLN A 535 20.56 -23.26 -0.47
CA GLN A 535 20.01 -22.19 0.36
C GLN A 535 19.09 -22.74 1.46
N LEU A 536 18.23 -23.71 1.14
CA LEU A 536 17.37 -24.36 2.13
C LEU A 536 18.14 -25.35 3.02
N GLN A 537 19.17 -26.02 2.50
CA GLN A 537 20.04 -26.89 3.30
C GLN A 537 20.81 -26.11 4.36
N ALA A 538 21.14 -24.84 4.11
CA ALA A 538 21.84 -23.98 5.06
C ALA A 538 21.01 -23.60 6.31
N ILE A 539 19.70 -23.87 6.33
CA ILE A 539 18.82 -23.53 7.45
C ILE A 539 18.80 -24.66 8.49
N ASP A 540 19.63 -24.56 9.52
CA ASP A 540 19.82 -25.61 10.55
C ASP A 540 18.54 -26.01 11.29
N ALA A 541 17.58 -25.10 11.45
CA ALA A 541 16.33 -25.36 12.17
C ALA A 541 15.44 -26.43 11.50
N ILE A 542 15.68 -26.75 10.22
CA ILE A 542 14.90 -27.70 9.42
C ILE A 542 15.62 -29.06 9.42
N ASP A 543 14.97 -30.09 9.94
CA ASP A 543 15.56 -31.43 10.06
C ASP A 543 15.31 -32.30 8.81
N ARG A 544 14.18 -32.11 8.14
CA ARG A 544 13.79 -32.88 6.94
C ARG A 544 13.32 -31.96 5.83
N ARG A 545 13.72 -32.28 4.60
CA ARG A 545 13.37 -31.50 3.41
C ARG A 545 12.90 -32.48 2.34
N TYR A 546 11.69 -32.27 1.85
CA TYR A 546 11.12 -33.01 0.73
C TYR A 546 10.92 -32.08 -0.45
N TYR A 547 11.10 -32.59 -1.67
CA TYR A 547 10.74 -31.88 -2.88
C TYR A 547 9.38 -32.39 -3.38
N ALA A 548 8.40 -31.50 -3.48
CA ALA A 548 7.09 -31.81 -4.04
C ALA A 548 7.16 -31.97 -5.56
N ILE A 549 7.20 -33.22 -6.04
CA ILE A 549 7.58 -33.49 -7.44
C ILE A 549 6.51 -33.08 -8.46
N LYS A 550 5.27 -32.88 -8.02
CA LYS A 550 4.19 -32.26 -8.83
C LYS A 550 4.57 -30.90 -9.40
N ALA A 551 5.49 -30.18 -8.75
CA ALA A 551 6.02 -28.93 -9.27
C ALA A 551 6.80 -29.15 -10.57
N ASN A 552 7.69 -30.15 -10.62
CA ASN A 552 8.38 -30.60 -11.83
C ASN A 552 8.96 -32.01 -11.63
N SER A 553 8.42 -33.00 -12.33
CA SER A 553 8.82 -34.39 -12.18
C SER A 553 9.94 -34.82 -13.14
N HIS A 554 10.63 -33.88 -13.79
CA HIS A 554 11.68 -34.16 -14.75
C HIS A 554 12.81 -35.00 -14.10
N PRO A 555 13.22 -36.15 -14.69
CA PRO A 555 14.15 -37.08 -14.06
C PRO A 555 15.48 -36.48 -13.61
N ALA A 556 16.03 -35.52 -14.36
CA ALA A 556 17.29 -34.88 -13.98
C ALA A 556 17.14 -33.93 -12.77
N ILE A 557 16.00 -33.26 -12.62
CA ILE A 557 15.71 -32.41 -11.45
C ILE A 557 15.58 -33.28 -10.20
N LEU A 558 14.87 -34.42 -10.30
CA LEU A 558 14.75 -35.39 -9.21
C LEU A 558 16.13 -35.91 -8.77
N ARG A 559 16.99 -36.28 -9.72
CA ARG A 559 18.38 -36.69 -9.43
C ARG A 559 19.19 -35.58 -8.76
N ALA A 560 19.08 -34.34 -9.25
CA ALA A 560 19.80 -33.20 -8.70
C ALA A 560 19.39 -32.95 -7.24
N LEU A 561 18.09 -32.87 -6.95
CA LEU A 561 17.58 -32.59 -5.60
C LEU A 561 17.84 -33.73 -4.62
N ALA A 562 17.71 -34.99 -5.06
CA ALA A 562 18.07 -36.15 -4.25
C ALA A 562 19.56 -36.14 -3.86
N ALA A 563 20.45 -35.73 -4.79
CA ALA A 563 21.88 -35.59 -4.55
C ALA A 563 22.22 -34.42 -3.59
N GLU A 564 21.44 -33.34 -3.61
CA GLU A 564 21.52 -32.25 -2.62
C GLU A 564 20.83 -32.61 -1.28
N GLY A 565 20.42 -33.87 -1.08
CA GLY A 565 19.95 -34.41 0.20
C GLY A 565 18.44 -34.36 0.43
N PHE A 566 17.63 -33.94 -0.54
CA PHE A 566 16.18 -33.89 -0.39
C PHE A 566 15.53 -35.27 -0.45
N GLY A 567 14.51 -35.49 0.38
CA GLY A 567 13.48 -36.51 0.14
C GLY A 567 12.55 -36.09 -1.00
N LEU A 568 11.62 -36.96 -1.39
CA LEU A 568 10.68 -36.69 -2.48
C LEU A 568 9.25 -36.85 -1.98
N GLU A 569 8.43 -35.83 -2.17
CA GLU A 569 7.00 -35.83 -1.84
C GLU A 569 6.18 -36.13 -3.10
N CYS A 570 5.24 -37.07 -2.95
CA CYS A 570 4.38 -37.56 -4.02
C CYS A 570 2.91 -37.51 -3.58
N VAL A 571 2.03 -37.15 -4.51
CA VAL A 571 0.57 -37.10 -4.28
C VAL A 571 -0.21 -38.16 -5.03
N SER A 572 0.44 -38.94 -5.90
CA SER A 572 -0.17 -40.07 -6.65
C SER A 572 0.77 -41.27 -6.82
N SER A 573 0.21 -42.45 -7.12
CA SER A 573 1.01 -43.65 -7.42
C SER A 573 1.93 -43.47 -8.63
N GLY A 574 1.50 -42.72 -9.66
CA GLY A 574 2.32 -42.45 -10.84
C GLY A 574 3.55 -41.59 -10.53
N GLU A 575 3.43 -40.68 -9.56
CA GLU A 575 4.57 -39.92 -9.04
C GLU A 575 5.54 -40.82 -8.28
N VAL A 576 5.03 -41.74 -7.45
CA VAL A 576 5.86 -42.73 -6.77
C VAL A 576 6.61 -43.62 -7.77
N GLU A 577 5.95 -44.09 -8.83
CA GLU A 577 6.57 -44.86 -9.90
C GLU A 577 7.68 -44.06 -10.59
N ARG A 578 7.41 -42.80 -10.96
CA ARG A 578 8.41 -41.89 -11.54
C ARG A 578 9.66 -41.75 -10.65
N VAL A 579 9.49 -41.68 -9.33
CA VAL A 579 10.63 -41.62 -8.39
C VAL A 579 11.50 -42.86 -8.51
N PHE A 580 10.94 -44.06 -8.40
CA PHE A 580 11.71 -45.30 -8.42
C PHE A 580 12.20 -45.70 -9.83
N GLU A 581 11.54 -45.26 -10.90
CA GLU A 581 12.09 -45.35 -12.26
C GLU A 581 13.35 -44.49 -12.42
N THR A 582 13.35 -43.31 -11.81
CA THR A 582 14.45 -42.34 -11.91
C THR A 582 15.60 -42.64 -10.96
N LEU A 583 15.27 -43.14 -9.76
CA LEU A 583 16.17 -43.44 -8.66
C LEU A 583 15.82 -44.84 -8.08
N PRO A 584 16.24 -45.93 -8.75
CA PRO A 584 15.87 -47.30 -8.33
C PRO A 584 16.29 -47.66 -6.91
N ASP A 585 17.43 -47.12 -6.46
CA ASP A 585 18.01 -47.39 -5.13
C ASP A 585 17.65 -46.31 -4.09
N PHE A 586 16.65 -45.46 -4.37
CA PHE A 586 16.23 -44.44 -3.39
C PHE A 586 15.58 -45.10 -2.17
N ASP A 587 15.97 -44.66 -0.98
CA ASP A 587 15.38 -45.17 0.26
C ASP A 587 13.88 -44.82 0.32
N PRO A 588 12.96 -45.81 0.36
CA PRO A 588 11.53 -45.55 0.46
C PRO A 588 11.13 -44.71 1.68
N ALA A 589 11.91 -44.76 2.77
CA ALA A 589 11.66 -43.94 3.96
C ALA A 589 11.90 -42.43 3.72
N ARG A 590 12.62 -42.08 2.64
CA ARG A 590 12.81 -40.69 2.18
C ARG A 590 11.76 -40.24 1.16
N VAL A 591 10.78 -41.10 0.85
CA VAL A 591 9.59 -40.75 0.08
C VAL A 591 8.45 -40.46 1.05
N LEU A 592 7.75 -39.35 0.82
CA LEU A 592 6.57 -38.95 1.55
C LEU A 592 5.37 -38.98 0.60
N PHE A 593 4.37 -39.79 0.92
CA PHE A 593 3.15 -39.90 0.13
C PHE A 593 2.03 -39.12 0.82
N THR A 594 1.63 -37.99 0.24
CA THR A 594 0.65 -37.05 0.81
C THR A 594 -0.58 -36.89 -0.12
N PRO A 595 -1.31 -37.98 -0.41
CA PRO A 595 -2.48 -37.93 -1.26
C PRO A 595 -3.64 -37.18 -0.60
N SER A 596 -4.66 -36.86 -1.37
CA SER A 596 -5.96 -36.41 -0.86
C SER A 596 -7.06 -37.07 -1.65
N PHE A 597 -7.96 -37.80 -0.98
CA PHE A 597 -9.01 -38.60 -1.62
C PHE A 597 -8.52 -39.60 -2.69
N ALA A 598 -7.26 -40.05 -2.62
CA ALA A 598 -6.76 -41.06 -3.54
C ALA A 598 -7.49 -42.41 -3.40
N PRO A 599 -7.53 -43.25 -4.45
CA PRO A 599 -7.98 -44.63 -4.34
C PRO A 599 -7.21 -45.41 -3.27
N ILE A 600 -7.90 -46.28 -2.53
CA ILE A 600 -7.28 -47.06 -1.43
C ILE A 600 -6.07 -47.90 -1.87
N HIS A 601 -6.09 -48.42 -3.10
CA HIS A 601 -4.99 -49.22 -3.64
C HIS A 601 -3.67 -48.45 -3.76
N GLU A 602 -3.72 -47.11 -3.86
CA GLU A 602 -2.51 -46.29 -3.84
C GLU A 602 -1.87 -46.25 -2.44
N TYR A 603 -2.68 -46.17 -1.38
CA TYR A 603 -2.20 -46.26 0.00
C TYR A 603 -1.58 -47.63 0.28
N GLU A 604 -2.24 -48.71 -0.15
CA GLU A 604 -1.75 -50.07 -0.01
C GLU A 604 -0.38 -50.25 -0.70
N ALA A 605 -0.27 -49.75 -1.94
CA ALA A 605 0.96 -49.81 -2.71
C ALA A 605 2.11 -48.99 -2.10
N ALA A 606 1.82 -47.83 -1.51
CA ALA A 606 2.81 -47.01 -0.82
C ALA A 606 3.28 -47.67 0.48
N LEU A 607 2.35 -48.16 1.32
CA LEU A 607 2.64 -48.86 2.57
C LEU A 607 3.43 -50.15 2.34
N ALA A 608 3.11 -50.90 1.28
CA ALA A 608 3.82 -52.12 0.92
C ALA A 608 5.28 -51.88 0.54
N ARG A 609 5.60 -50.69 0.00
CA ARG A 609 6.97 -50.27 -0.34
C ARG A 609 7.75 -49.68 0.84
N GLY A 610 7.11 -49.49 2.01
CA GLY A 610 7.75 -48.86 3.17
C GLY A 610 7.84 -47.34 3.08
N ILE A 611 6.99 -46.72 2.25
CA ILE A 611 6.91 -45.26 2.09
C ILE A 611 6.16 -44.66 3.29
N THR A 612 6.56 -43.45 3.70
CA THR A 612 5.83 -42.71 4.74
C THR A 612 4.51 -42.20 4.16
N VAL A 613 3.38 -42.58 4.76
CA VAL A 613 2.04 -42.21 4.26
C VAL A 613 1.38 -41.20 5.19
N THR A 614 0.93 -40.09 4.61
CA THR A 614 0.09 -39.09 5.27
C THR A 614 -1.38 -39.38 5.00
N VAL A 615 -2.20 -39.32 6.05
CA VAL A 615 -3.66 -39.43 5.96
C VAL A 615 -4.33 -38.13 6.43
N ASP A 616 -5.48 -37.81 5.87
CA ASP A 616 -6.20 -36.55 6.08
C ASP A 616 -7.65 -36.74 6.59
N SER A 617 -8.06 -37.99 6.83
CA SER A 617 -9.44 -38.31 7.22
C SER A 617 -9.51 -39.54 8.12
N VAL A 618 -10.44 -39.54 9.07
CA VAL A 618 -10.69 -40.70 9.97
C VAL A 618 -11.46 -41.80 9.26
N GLU A 619 -12.22 -41.45 8.23
CA GLU A 619 -12.99 -42.37 7.40
C GLU A 619 -12.10 -43.43 6.74
N LEU A 620 -10.84 -43.11 6.42
CA LEU A 620 -9.87 -44.07 5.89
C LEU A 620 -9.65 -45.24 6.86
N LEU A 621 -9.39 -44.94 8.13
CA LEU A 621 -9.15 -45.94 9.16
C LEU A 621 -10.42 -46.74 9.49
N GLN A 622 -11.59 -46.08 9.44
CA GLN A 622 -12.88 -46.74 9.71
C GLN A 622 -13.28 -47.70 8.59
N ARG A 623 -13.08 -47.33 7.32
CA ARG A 623 -13.53 -48.11 6.16
C ARG A 623 -12.53 -49.18 5.73
N TRP A 624 -11.24 -48.94 5.91
CA TRP A 624 -10.16 -49.86 5.52
C TRP A 624 -9.21 -50.17 6.69
N PRO A 625 -9.72 -50.71 7.82
CA PRO A 625 -8.93 -50.89 9.04
C PRO A 625 -7.73 -51.83 8.84
N GLU A 626 -7.86 -52.87 8.02
CA GLU A 626 -6.79 -53.84 7.80
C GLU A 626 -5.63 -53.28 6.97
N THR A 627 -5.87 -52.28 6.13
CA THR A 627 -4.82 -51.59 5.37
C THR A 627 -3.86 -50.85 6.30
N PHE A 628 -4.39 -50.24 7.37
CA PHE A 628 -3.65 -49.37 8.27
C PHE A 628 -3.21 -50.04 9.58
N ARG A 629 -3.76 -51.20 9.94
CA ARG A 629 -3.47 -51.88 11.22
C ARG A 629 -1.97 -52.08 11.45
N GLY A 630 -1.49 -51.67 12.64
CA GLY A 630 -0.08 -51.83 13.04
C GLY A 630 0.92 -50.95 12.26
N ARG A 631 0.44 -49.98 11.47
CA ARG A 631 1.30 -49.11 10.64
C ARG A 631 1.68 -47.82 11.37
N SER A 632 2.76 -47.20 10.89
CA SER A 632 3.11 -45.83 11.27
C SER A 632 2.68 -44.85 10.17
N LEU A 633 1.98 -43.79 10.54
CA LEU A 633 1.39 -42.82 9.62
C LEU A 633 1.71 -41.38 10.04
N TRP A 634 1.58 -40.46 9.08
CA TRP A 634 1.50 -39.03 9.35
C TRP A 634 0.03 -38.58 9.27
N LEU A 635 -0.33 -37.56 10.05
CA LEU A 635 -1.68 -37.00 10.06
C LEU A 635 -1.66 -35.55 9.57
N ARG A 636 -2.39 -35.25 8.48
CA ARG A 636 -2.62 -33.88 8.02
C ARG A 636 -3.81 -33.28 8.75
N ILE A 637 -3.63 -32.11 9.37
CA ILE A 637 -4.64 -31.39 10.15
C ILE A 637 -5.01 -30.09 9.44
N ASP A 638 -6.31 -29.82 9.34
CA ASP A 638 -6.84 -28.50 8.99
C ASP A 638 -7.01 -27.67 10.27
N LEU A 639 -6.25 -26.57 10.36
CA LEU A 639 -6.26 -25.63 11.48
C LEU A 639 -7.45 -24.65 11.43
N GLY A 640 -8.27 -24.70 10.38
CA GLY A 640 -9.54 -23.94 10.29
C GLY A 640 -9.39 -22.53 9.70
N HIS A 641 -8.19 -22.15 9.27
CA HIS A 641 -7.89 -20.94 8.49
C HIS A 641 -6.85 -21.28 7.41
N GLY A 642 -6.69 -20.48 6.36
CA GLY A 642 -5.66 -20.68 5.33
C GLY A 642 -5.30 -19.41 4.58
N ASP A 643 -4.05 -19.34 4.09
CA ASP A 643 -3.34 -18.11 3.69
C ASP A 643 -2.70 -18.24 2.28
N GLY A 644 -3.35 -18.97 1.37
CA GLY A 644 -2.90 -19.03 -0.03
C GLY A 644 -3.13 -17.70 -0.79
N HIS A 645 -2.22 -17.31 -1.68
CA HIS A 645 -2.32 -16.09 -2.49
C HIS A 645 -3.50 -16.04 -3.50
N HIS A 646 -4.27 -17.12 -3.62
CA HIS A 646 -5.48 -17.19 -4.44
C HIS A 646 -6.43 -18.24 -3.86
N ALA A 647 -7.75 -18.09 -4.05
CA ALA A 647 -8.76 -19.01 -3.50
C ALA A 647 -8.51 -20.49 -3.86
N LYS A 648 -8.06 -20.75 -5.10
CA LYS A 648 -7.73 -22.09 -5.62
C LYS A 648 -6.44 -22.72 -5.04
N VAL A 649 -5.61 -21.94 -4.34
CA VAL A 649 -4.38 -22.42 -3.67
C VAL A 649 -4.43 -22.20 -2.15
N ASN A 650 -5.58 -21.80 -1.61
CA ASN A 650 -5.88 -21.83 -0.20
C ASN A 650 -6.25 -23.27 0.19
N THR A 651 -5.56 -23.83 1.19
CA THR A 651 -5.69 -25.25 1.55
C THR A 651 -6.13 -25.48 3.00
N GLY A 652 -6.53 -24.41 3.72
CA GLY A 652 -7.07 -24.50 5.08
C GLY A 652 -8.45 -23.83 5.21
N GLY A 653 -9.20 -24.20 6.24
CA GLY A 653 -10.53 -23.65 6.54
C GLY A 653 -11.72 -24.53 6.15
N LYS A 654 -12.91 -24.15 6.62
CA LYS A 654 -14.16 -24.95 6.52
C LYS A 654 -14.52 -25.42 5.10
N GLU A 655 -14.13 -24.68 4.08
CA GLU A 655 -14.40 -25.00 2.66
C GLU A 655 -13.25 -25.76 2.00
N SER A 656 -12.12 -25.92 2.69
CA SER A 656 -11.00 -26.75 2.24
C SER A 656 -11.40 -28.21 2.24
N LYS A 657 -11.06 -28.90 1.15
CA LYS A 657 -11.15 -30.36 1.08
C LYS A 657 -9.98 -31.06 1.76
N PHE A 658 -8.98 -30.32 2.24
CA PHE A 658 -7.72 -30.90 2.69
C PHE A 658 -7.60 -30.94 4.20
N GLY A 659 -7.05 -32.03 4.73
CA GLY A 659 -6.72 -32.18 6.14
C GLY A 659 -7.91 -32.56 7.02
N LEU A 660 -7.61 -33.22 8.14
CA LEU A 660 -8.59 -33.58 9.14
C LEU A 660 -8.93 -32.33 9.96
N SER A 661 -10.21 -32.00 10.09
CA SER A 661 -10.64 -30.91 10.98
C SER A 661 -10.03 -31.05 12.38
N ALA A 662 -9.44 -29.97 12.88
CA ALA A 662 -8.92 -29.86 14.25
C ALA A 662 -9.88 -30.41 15.34
N GLN A 663 -11.20 -30.31 15.12
CA GLN A 663 -12.23 -30.79 16.06
C GLN A 663 -12.36 -32.31 16.10
N ARG A 664 -11.92 -33.02 15.05
CA ARG A 664 -12.03 -34.48 14.90
C ARG A 664 -10.72 -35.22 15.18
N VAL A 665 -9.68 -34.52 15.62
CA VAL A 665 -8.39 -35.15 15.93
C VAL A 665 -8.51 -36.17 17.05
N GLU A 666 -9.35 -35.93 18.07
CA GLU A 666 -9.57 -36.87 19.17
C GLU A 666 -10.24 -38.17 18.67
N GLU A 667 -11.28 -38.04 17.84
CA GLU A 667 -11.93 -39.18 17.16
C GLU A 667 -10.92 -40.00 16.36
N PHE A 668 -10.07 -39.34 15.56
CA PHE A 668 -9.04 -40.00 14.77
C PHE A 668 -8.05 -40.78 15.65
N VAL A 669 -7.58 -40.16 16.74
CA VAL A 669 -6.62 -40.79 17.65
C VAL A 669 -7.22 -42.01 18.34
N GLU A 670 -8.50 -41.98 18.72
CA GLU A 670 -9.20 -43.14 19.29
C GLU A 670 -9.25 -44.32 18.31
N VAL A 671 -9.63 -44.07 17.06
CA VAL A 671 -9.65 -45.10 16.01
C VAL A 671 -8.25 -45.62 15.72
N ALA A 672 -7.25 -44.74 15.62
CA ALA A 672 -5.86 -45.11 15.40
C ALA A 672 -5.33 -46.04 16.52
N ARG A 673 -5.61 -45.72 17.79
CA ARG A 673 -5.25 -46.58 18.94
C ARG A 673 -5.90 -47.97 18.85
N ALA A 674 -7.17 -48.04 18.45
CA ALA A 674 -7.87 -49.33 18.30
C ALA A 674 -7.28 -50.21 17.18
N LEU A 675 -6.62 -49.61 16.20
CA LEU A 675 -5.94 -50.28 15.09
C LEU A 675 -4.43 -50.49 15.32
N ASP A 676 -3.90 -50.14 16.49
CA ASP A 676 -2.46 -50.13 16.77
C ASP A 676 -1.66 -49.28 15.76
N VAL A 677 -2.27 -48.19 15.28
CA VAL A 677 -1.63 -47.22 14.38
C VAL A 677 -0.83 -46.23 15.20
N ARG A 678 0.44 -46.03 14.84
CA ARG A 678 1.30 -45.02 15.45
C ARG A 678 1.36 -43.76 14.57
N ILE A 679 0.98 -42.61 15.12
CA ILE A 679 1.09 -41.34 14.42
C ILE A 679 2.47 -40.75 14.71
N THR A 680 3.37 -40.75 13.73
CA THR A 680 4.78 -40.32 13.89
C THR A 680 5.04 -38.90 13.38
N GLY A 681 4.13 -38.34 12.59
CA GLY A 681 4.23 -36.97 12.07
C GLY A 681 2.88 -36.29 12.01
N VAL A 682 2.87 -34.96 12.15
CA VAL A 682 1.71 -34.12 11.86
C VAL A 682 2.07 -33.10 10.80
N HIS A 683 1.13 -32.81 9.92
CA HIS A 683 1.32 -31.90 8.78
C HIS A 683 0.19 -30.86 8.76
N ALA A 684 0.52 -29.60 8.53
CA ALA A 684 -0.43 -28.63 8.01
C ALA A 684 0.15 -27.95 6.77
N HIS A 685 -0.72 -27.69 5.81
CA HIS A 685 -0.41 -26.82 4.68
C HIS A 685 -1.53 -25.79 4.60
N LEU A 686 -1.17 -24.53 4.80
CA LEU A 686 -2.13 -23.42 4.81
C LEU A 686 -2.26 -22.73 3.45
N GLY A 687 -1.43 -23.13 2.48
CA GLY A 687 -1.46 -22.64 1.11
C GLY A 687 -0.06 -22.38 0.59
N SER A 688 -0.02 -21.75 -0.58
CA SER A 688 1.20 -21.43 -1.28
C SER A 688 1.40 -19.91 -1.33
N GLY A 689 2.62 -19.43 -1.14
CA GLY A 689 2.98 -18.00 -1.26
C GLY A 689 2.89 -17.20 0.05
N ILE A 690 3.21 -17.82 1.19
CA ILE A 690 3.05 -17.20 2.51
C ILE A 690 4.22 -16.23 2.78
N ASP A 691 3.91 -14.94 2.99
CA ASP A 691 4.91 -13.86 3.17
C ASP A 691 5.08 -13.41 4.64
N ASN A 692 4.16 -13.77 5.53
CA ASN A 692 4.17 -13.34 6.93
C ASN A 692 4.98 -14.30 7.83
N SER A 693 6.09 -13.83 8.39
CA SER A 693 6.95 -14.61 9.30
C SER A 693 6.25 -15.03 10.60
N ALA A 694 5.27 -14.27 11.09
CA ALA A 694 4.52 -14.61 12.31
C ALA A 694 3.61 -15.83 12.12
N HIS A 695 3.20 -16.10 10.88
CA HIS A 695 2.30 -17.19 10.53
C HIS A 695 2.87 -18.57 10.90
N TRP A 696 4.13 -18.81 10.51
CA TRP A 696 4.81 -20.09 10.76
C TRP A 696 4.91 -20.40 12.25
N LYS A 697 5.08 -19.37 13.08
CA LYS A 697 5.10 -19.54 14.53
C LYS A 697 3.76 -20.04 15.06
N VAL A 698 2.65 -19.40 14.67
CA VAL A 698 1.31 -19.80 15.10
C VAL A 698 1.02 -21.24 14.67
N MET A 699 1.29 -21.57 13.41
CA MET A 699 1.07 -22.91 12.86
C MET A 699 1.84 -24.00 13.64
N VAL A 700 3.13 -23.78 13.91
CA VAL A 700 3.95 -24.75 14.66
C VAL A 700 3.51 -24.84 16.12
N ASP A 701 3.19 -23.72 16.76
CA ASP A 701 2.70 -23.70 18.15
C ASP A 701 1.41 -24.55 18.28
N GLU A 702 0.48 -24.43 17.33
CA GLU A 702 -0.76 -25.22 17.27
C GLU A 702 -0.51 -26.71 16.97
N LEU A 703 0.26 -27.03 15.92
CA LEU A 703 0.62 -28.41 15.57
C LEU A 703 1.36 -29.09 16.71
N ALA A 704 2.24 -28.39 17.42
CA ALA A 704 2.91 -28.92 18.59
C ALA A 704 1.93 -29.20 19.75
N GLY A 705 0.86 -28.41 19.87
CA GLY A 705 -0.24 -28.70 20.79
C GLY A 705 -0.93 -30.03 20.49
N PHE A 706 -1.24 -30.31 19.21
CA PHE A 706 -1.77 -31.61 18.78
C PHE A 706 -0.74 -32.73 18.97
N ALA A 707 0.50 -32.52 18.55
CA ALA A 707 1.58 -33.50 18.64
C ALA A 707 1.82 -33.99 20.08
N ARG A 708 1.83 -33.08 21.06
CA ARG A 708 1.96 -33.43 22.49
C ARG A 708 0.76 -34.24 23.01
N ARG A 709 -0.46 -33.93 22.56
CA ARG A 709 -1.67 -34.69 22.94
C ARG A 709 -1.68 -36.09 22.34
N ILE A 710 -1.19 -36.25 21.11
CA ILE A 710 -1.04 -37.55 20.45
C ILE A 710 0.06 -38.38 21.13
N GLY A 711 1.17 -37.75 21.52
CA GLY A 711 2.23 -38.34 22.35
C GLY A 711 3.25 -39.20 21.60
N SER A 712 2.96 -39.65 20.36
CA SER A 712 3.87 -40.46 19.53
C SER A 712 4.53 -39.69 18.38
N VAL A 713 4.22 -38.40 18.23
CA VAL A 713 4.65 -37.57 17.10
C VAL A 713 6.09 -37.12 17.30
N GLU A 714 6.89 -37.25 16.24
CA GLU A 714 8.31 -36.90 16.21
C GLU A 714 8.61 -35.77 15.22
N VAL A 715 7.75 -35.60 14.21
CA VAL A 715 7.94 -34.64 13.11
C VAL A 715 6.72 -33.73 12.98
N ILE A 716 6.97 -32.44 12.82
CA ILE A 716 5.99 -31.43 12.42
C ILE A 716 6.39 -30.96 11.03
N ASP A 717 5.54 -31.26 10.04
CA ASP A 717 5.66 -30.75 8.69
C ASP A 717 4.83 -29.47 8.54
N ILE A 718 5.49 -28.40 8.12
CA ILE A 718 4.88 -27.10 7.89
C ILE A 718 4.56 -26.88 6.39
N GLY A 719 4.85 -27.86 5.54
CA GLY A 719 4.59 -27.82 4.10
C GLY A 719 5.61 -26.95 3.34
N GLY A 720 5.24 -26.55 2.12
CA GLY A 720 6.18 -26.00 1.14
C GLY A 720 5.84 -24.63 0.56
N GLY A 721 4.98 -23.85 1.22
CA GLY A 721 4.35 -22.64 0.68
C GLY A 721 5.27 -21.43 0.44
N LEU A 722 6.56 -21.62 0.22
CA LEU A 722 7.54 -20.56 0.00
C LEU A 722 7.22 -19.77 -1.30
N PRO A 723 7.14 -18.43 -1.24
CA PRO A 723 6.93 -17.58 -2.43
C PRO A 723 8.22 -17.47 -3.27
N ILE A 724 8.06 -17.01 -4.51
CA ILE A 724 9.15 -16.54 -5.38
C ILE A 724 8.77 -15.18 -5.95
N ALA A 725 9.77 -14.38 -6.33
CA ALA A 725 9.57 -13.13 -7.04
C ALA A 725 9.31 -13.44 -8.53
N TYR A 726 8.16 -13.04 -9.03
CA TYR A 726 7.74 -13.25 -10.42
C TYR A 726 7.98 -12.01 -11.30
N SER A 727 7.94 -10.82 -10.72
CA SER A 727 8.21 -9.55 -11.40
C SER A 727 9.48 -8.86 -10.88
N ASP A 728 10.00 -7.89 -11.62
CA ASP A 728 11.09 -7.01 -11.16
C ASP A 728 10.67 -6.14 -9.95
N ASP A 729 9.37 -5.95 -9.75
CA ASP A 729 8.83 -5.26 -8.58
C ASP A 729 8.79 -6.16 -7.34
N ASP A 730 8.83 -7.49 -7.47
CA ASP A 730 8.74 -8.40 -6.32
C ASP A 730 10.06 -8.51 -5.55
N GLU A 731 9.98 -8.55 -4.22
CA GLU A 731 11.14 -8.86 -3.38
C GLU A 731 11.34 -10.38 -3.28
N PRO A 732 12.59 -10.87 -3.38
CA PRO A 732 12.90 -12.25 -3.02
C PRO A 732 12.49 -12.57 -1.58
N PHE A 733 12.02 -13.80 -1.38
CA PHE A 733 11.67 -14.30 -0.05
C PHE A 733 12.85 -14.20 0.93
N ASP A 734 12.60 -13.67 2.12
CA ASP A 734 13.61 -13.48 3.16
C ASP A 734 13.95 -14.80 3.86
N LEU A 735 14.84 -15.58 3.26
CA LEU A 735 15.30 -16.82 3.86
C LEU A 735 16.00 -16.60 5.20
N ASP A 736 16.71 -15.49 5.39
CA ASP A 736 17.45 -15.21 6.62
C ASP A 736 16.49 -14.92 7.78
N ALA A 737 15.51 -14.02 7.58
CA ALA A 737 14.49 -13.77 8.59
C ALA A 737 13.65 -15.01 8.88
N TRP A 738 13.34 -15.81 7.85
CA TRP A 738 12.64 -17.08 8.03
C TRP A 738 13.46 -18.08 8.85
N ALA A 739 14.76 -18.23 8.57
CA ALA A 739 15.66 -19.09 9.32
C ALA A 739 15.77 -18.68 10.80
N ILE A 740 15.85 -17.38 11.08
CA ILE A 740 15.82 -16.83 12.45
C ILE A 740 14.50 -17.18 13.14
N GLY A 741 13.36 -16.97 12.46
CA GLY A 741 12.03 -17.32 12.97
C GLY A 741 11.88 -18.80 13.29
N LEU A 742 12.30 -19.68 12.37
CA LEU A 742 12.29 -21.12 12.57
C LEU A 742 13.20 -21.56 13.71
N SER A 743 14.36 -20.93 13.88
CA SER A 743 15.28 -21.22 15.00
C SER A 743 14.64 -20.89 16.34
N ALA A 744 13.93 -19.76 16.44
CA ALA A 744 13.18 -19.39 17.64
C ALA A 744 12.04 -20.39 17.93
N ILE A 745 11.32 -20.83 16.90
CA ILE A 745 10.27 -21.84 17.02
C ILE A 745 10.86 -23.18 17.49
N LYS A 746 11.96 -23.63 16.88
CA LYS A 746 12.67 -24.86 17.24
C LYS A 746 13.15 -24.83 18.70
N ALA A 747 13.61 -23.69 19.19
CA ALA A 747 14.01 -23.50 20.59
C ALA A 747 12.82 -23.64 21.57
N LEU A 748 11.60 -23.24 21.17
CA LEU A 748 10.38 -23.42 21.96
C LEU A 748 9.84 -24.85 21.91
N HIS A 749 10.09 -25.57 20.80
CA HIS A 749 9.59 -26.92 20.54
C HIS A 749 10.71 -27.94 20.25
N PRO A 750 11.72 -28.09 21.13
CA PRO A 750 12.93 -28.87 20.84
C PRO A 750 12.67 -30.38 20.70
N ALA A 751 11.53 -30.86 21.19
CA ALA A 751 11.14 -32.27 21.10
C ALA A 751 10.75 -32.72 19.69
N PHE A 752 10.41 -31.78 18.78
CA PHE A 752 9.91 -32.10 17.45
C PHE A 752 10.92 -31.75 16.37
N LYS A 753 11.05 -32.62 15.38
CA LYS A 753 11.74 -32.35 14.12
C LYS A 753 10.85 -31.51 13.22
N LEU A 754 11.41 -30.55 12.50
CA LEU A 754 10.70 -29.73 11.52
C LEU A 754 10.97 -30.28 10.12
N ALA A 755 9.89 -30.40 9.33
CA ALA A 755 9.93 -30.82 7.93
C ALA A 755 9.31 -29.74 7.03
N ILE A 756 9.78 -29.66 5.79
CA ILE A 756 9.22 -28.80 4.72
C ILE A 756 9.11 -29.58 3.41
N GLU A 757 8.18 -29.14 2.56
CA GLU A 757 7.87 -29.77 1.26
C GLU A 757 7.90 -28.77 0.08
N PRO A 758 8.93 -27.90 -0.08
CA PRO A 758 8.93 -26.89 -1.14
C PRO A 758 8.92 -27.52 -2.53
N GLY A 759 8.04 -27.03 -3.40
CA GLY A 759 8.03 -27.37 -4.83
C GLY A 759 8.49 -26.18 -5.67
N ARG A 760 7.63 -25.15 -5.76
CA ARG A 760 7.83 -23.98 -6.61
C ARG A 760 9.17 -23.26 -6.36
N PHE A 761 9.51 -23.03 -5.10
CA PHE A 761 10.74 -22.31 -4.71
C PHE A 761 12.02 -22.93 -5.30
N LEU A 762 12.05 -24.26 -5.48
CA LEU A 762 13.23 -24.96 -5.97
C LEU A 762 13.40 -24.89 -7.49
N VAL A 763 12.31 -24.76 -8.25
CA VAL A 763 12.36 -25.01 -9.70
C VAL A 763 11.74 -23.92 -10.57
N ALA A 764 10.93 -23.01 -10.03
CA ALA A 764 10.23 -22.03 -10.85
C ALA A 764 11.18 -21.13 -11.65
N GLU A 765 12.07 -20.40 -10.98
CA GLU A 765 13.06 -19.52 -11.61
C GLU A 765 14.13 -20.28 -12.41
N ALA A 766 14.20 -21.61 -12.26
CA ALA A 766 15.14 -22.43 -13.01
C ALA A 766 14.63 -22.77 -14.42
N GLY A 767 13.34 -22.58 -14.72
CA GLY A 767 12.76 -22.98 -16.01
C GLY A 767 12.22 -21.80 -16.82
N VAL A 768 12.39 -21.89 -18.14
CA VAL A 768 11.79 -20.96 -19.10
C VAL A 768 11.05 -21.73 -20.20
N LEU A 769 10.01 -21.13 -20.77
CA LEU A 769 9.34 -21.63 -21.98
C LEU A 769 9.74 -20.76 -23.17
N LEU A 770 10.32 -21.39 -24.19
CA LEU A 770 10.67 -20.77 -25.46
C LEU A 770 9.55 -21.01 -26.48
N ALA A 771 9.17 -19.95 -27.19
CA ALA A 771 8.16 -19.95 -28.24
C ALA A 771 8.61 -19.04 -29.39
N HIS A 772 8.14 -19.29 -30.61
CA HIS A 772 8.30 -18.34 -31.71
C HIS A 772 7.08 -17.43 -31.84
N ALA A 773 7.33 -16.15 -32.10
CA ALA A 773 6.30 -15.23 -32.56
C ALA A 773 5.82 -15.69 -33.95
N THR A 774 4.55 -16.07 -34.06
CA THR A 774 3.94 -16.51 -35.33
C THR A 774 3.37 -15.33 -36.10
N GLN A 775 2.74 -14.38 -35.41
CA GLN A 775 2.07 -13.22 -35.99
C GLN A 775 2.22 -12.02 -35.08
N VAL A 776 2.34 -10.83 -35.67
CA VAL A 776 2.26 -9.54 -34.97
C VAL A 776 1.23 -8.70 -35.69
N ILE A 777 0.18 -8.29 -34.98
CA ILE A 777 -0.95 -7.57 -35.57
C ILE A 777 -1.31 -6.35 -34.72
N GLU A 778 -1.84 -5.32 -35.39
CA GLU A 778 -2.50 -4.18 -34.76
C GLU A 778 -3.98 -4.22 -35.12
N LYS A 779 -4.84 -4.07 -34.12
CA LYS A 779 -6.29 -3.96 -34.31
C LYS A 779 -6.87 -2.97 -33.31
N ASP A 780 -7.45 -1.90 -33.83
CA ASP A 780 -8.14 -0.85 -33.06
C ASP A 780 -7.27 -0.24 -31.94
N GLY A 781 -5.97 -0.07 -32.22
CA GLY A 781 -4.98 0.46 -31.28
C GLY A 781 -4.38 -0.58 -30.33
N VAL A 782 -4.81 -1.84 -30.41
CA VAL A 782 -4.24 -2.94 -29.60
C VAL A 782 -3.27 -3.75 -30.45
N GLN A 783 -2.00 -3.77 -30.05
CA GLN A 783 -1.00 -4.63 -30.67
C GLN A 783 -1.00 -6.02 -30.01
N ARG A 784 -0.83 -7.07 -30.82
CA ARG A 784 -0.78 -8.46 -30.33
C ARG A 784 0.39 -9.20 -30.95
N VAL A 785 1.02 -10.07 -30.15
CA VAL A 785 1.99 -11.07 -30.61
C VAL A 785 1.39 -12.45 -30.35
N GLY A 786 1.14 -13.21 -31.41
CA GLY A 786 0.72 -14.60 -31.32
C GLY A 786 1.93 -15.52 -31.23
N LEU A 787 1.93 -16.45 -30.28
CA LEU A 787 2.98 -17.47 -30.10
C LEU A 787 2.59 -18.82 -30.72
N ASP A 788 3.56 -19.70 -30.95
CA ASP A 788 3.31 -21.11 -31.30
C ASP A 788 3.10 -22.02 -30.07
N ALA A 789 3.26 -21.47 -28.86
CA ALA A 789 2.82 -22.05 -27.60
C ALA A 789 1.42 -21.53 -27.23
N GLY A 790 0.56 -22.35 -26.61
CA GLY A 790 -0.71 -21.92 -26.04
C GLY A 790 -0.91 -22.40 -24.60
N MET A 791 -2.12 -22.22 -24.06
CA MET A 791 -2.51 -22.66 -22.72
C MET A 791 -2.37 -24.16 -22.51
N ASN A 792 -2.28 -24.97 -23.57
CA ASN A 792 -1.94 -26.39 -23.46
C ASN A 792 -0.47 -26.63 -23.08
N ALA A 793 0.43 -25.69 -23.43
CA ALA A 793 1.85 -25.74 -23.09
C ALA A 793 2.13 -25.13 -21.70
N LEU A 794 1.47 -24.03 -21.37
CA LEU A 794 1.52 -23.38 -20.05
C LEU A 794 0.14 -22.84 -19.68
N ILE A 795 -0.61 -23.63 -18.91
CA ILE A 795 -2.01 -23.34 -18.58
C ILE A 795 -2.19 -22.31 -17.47
N ARG A 796 -1.12 -21.99 -16.73
CA ARG A 796 -1.20 -21.21 -15.49
C ARG A 796 -1.80 -19.81 -15.67
N PRO A 797 -1.42 -19.02 -16.71
CA PRO A 797 -2.07 -17.73 -16.96
C PRO A 797 -3.58 -17.90 -17.16
N ALA A 798 -4.01 -18.90 -17.95
CA ALA A 798 -5.43 -19.16 -18.20
C ALA A 798 -6.21 -19.69 -16.97
N LEU A 799 -5.54 -20.40 -16.05
CA LEU A 799 -6.19 -21.10 -14.93
C LEU A 799 -6.24 -20.28 -13.63
N TYR A 800 -5.19 -19.49 -13.39
CA TYR A 800 -4.95 -18.77 -12.14
C TYR A 800 -4.61 -17.29 -12.34
N ASP A 801 -4.67 -16.78 -13.58
CA ASP A 801 -4.14 -15.44 -13.92
C ASP A 801 -2.68 -15.26 -13.47
N ALA A 802 -1.91 -16.36 -13.49
CA ALA A 802 -0.55 -16.39 -12.99
C ALA A 802 0.38 -15.51 -13.85
N TRP A 803 1.10 -14.60 -13.21
CA TRP A 803 2.10 -13.76 -13.86
C TRP A 803 3.35 -14.56 -14.24
N HIS A 804 3.89 -14.23 -15.41
CA HIS A 804 5.21 -14.62 -15.87
C HIS A 804 5.82 -13.46 -16.67
N ASP A 805 7.09 -13.13 -16.45
CA ASP A 805 7.77 -12.16 -17.30
C ASP A 805 7.91 -12.71 -18.72
N ILE A 806 7.56 -11.89 -19.72
CA ILE A 806 7.63 -12.25 -21.13
C ILE A 806 8.54 -11.27 -21.84
N VAL A 807 9.56 -11.79 -22.51
CA VAL A 807 10.55 -10.97 -23.23
C VAL A 807 10.74 -11.46 -24.65
N ASN A 808 11.09 -10.54 -25.55
CA ASN A 808 11.62 -10.88 -26.87
C ASN A 808 13.12 -11.22 -26.72
N LEU A 809 13.44 -12.51 -26.63
CA LEU A 809 14.81 -12.99 -26.42
C LEU A 809 15.73 -12.64 -27.61
N SER A 810 15.18 -12.60 -28.83
CA SER A 810 15.91 -12.15 -30.02
C SER A 810 16.37 -10.69 -29.90
N GLN A 811 15.62 -9.85 -29.19
CA GLN A 811 15.83 -8.40 -29.10
C GLN A 811 15.93 -7.88 -27.66
N LEU A 812 16.55 -8.67 -26.76
CA LEU A 812 16.56 -8.41 -25.31
C LEU A 812 17.10 -7.02 -24.89
N GLU A 813 18.06 -6.47 -25.65
CA GLU A 813 18.70 -5.17 -25.37
C GLU A 813 17.93 -3.97 -25.96
N ALA A 814 16.87 -4.21 -26.74
CA ALA A 814 16.10 -3.14 -27.35
C ALA A 814 15.14 -2.48 -26.34
N ALA A 815 14.87 -1.19 -26.54
CA ALA A 815 13.94 -0.44 -25.70
C ALA A 815 12.52 -1.01 -25.82
N CYS A 816 11.92 -1.34 -24.67
CA CYS A 816 10.59 -1.95 -24.58
C CYS A 816 9.53 -0.87 -24.35
N ASP A 817 9.18 -0.15 -25.42
CA ASP A 817 8.36 1.06 -25.33
C ASP A 817 6.89 0.85 -25.76
N VAL A 818 6.54 -0.34 -26.25
CA VAL A 818 5.22 -0.63 -26.84
C VAL A 818 4.51 -1.75 -26.09
N ASP A 819 3.22 -1.56 -25.80
CA ASP A 819 2.36 -2.56 -25.17
C ASP A 819 1.83 -3.57 -26.20
N PHE A 820 2.03 -4.85 -25.92
CA PHE A 820 1.46 -5.97 -26.68
C PHE A 820 0.64 -6.89 -25.78
N ASP A 821 -0.48 -7.41 -26.29
CA ASP A 821 -1.06 -8.63 -25.72
C ASP A 821 -0.35 -9.85 -26.32
N VAL A 822 0.21 -10.71 -25.47
CA VAL A 822 0.88 -11.94 -25.88
C VAL A 822 -0.09 -13.10 -25.76
N VAL A 823 -0.41 -13.74 -26.88
CA VAL A 823 -1.50 -14.72 -26.99
C VAL A 823 -1.01 -16.03 -27.61
N GLY A 824 -1.73 -17.12 -27.35
CA GLY A 824 -1.45 -18.42 -27.97
C GLY A 824 -2.36 -18.73 -29.18
N PRO A 825 -2.17 -19.91 -29.81
CA PRO A 825 -2.88 -20.32 -31.03
C PRO A 825 -4.09 -21.24 -30.75
N ILE A 826 -4.57 -21.35 -29.51
CA ILE A 826 -5.77 -22.10 -29.12
C ILE A 826 -7.00 -21.23 -29.30
N CYS A 827 -8.08 -21.83 -29.80
CA CYS A 827 -9.35 -21.16 -30.03
C CYS A 827 -10.16 -21.00 -28.72
N GLU A 828 -9.56 -20.37 -27.72
CA GLU A 828 -10.18 -20.07 -26.44
C GLU A 828 -9.86 -18.63 -26.06
N SER A 829 -10.83 -17.90 -25.50
CA SER A 829 -10.61 -16.50 -25.09
C SER A 829 -9.60 -16.35 -23.96
N SER A 830 -9.37 -17.42 -23.19
CA SER A 830 -8.37 -17.49 -22.12
C SER A 830 -6.97 -17.82 -22.59
N ASP A 831 -6.73 -18.06 -23.90
CA ASP A 831 -5.38 -18.37 -24.42
C ASP A 831 -4.50 -17.12 -24.55
N VAL A 832 -4.26 -16.48 -23.41
CA VAL A 832 -3.51 -15.24 -23.25
C VAL A 832 -2.43 -15.49 -22.21
N PHE A 833 -1.17 -15.23 -22.56
CA PHE A 833 -0.05 -15.35 -21.62
C PHE A 833 0.13 -14.08 -20.79
N GLY A 834 -0.11 -12.91 -21.40
CA GLY A 834 0.01 -11.62 -20.72
C GLY A 834 -0.63 -10.50 -21.54
N GLN A 835 -1.17 -9.51 -20.85
CA GLN A 835 -1.75 -8.30 -21.47
C GLN A 835 -0.86 -7.11 -21.21
N ARG A 836 -0.76 -6.18 -22.17
CA ARG A 836 0.09 -4.98 -22.08
C ARG A 836 1.55 -5.29 -21.68
N VAL A 837 2.10 -6.36 -22.24
CA VAL A 837 3.51 -6.71 -22.09
C VAL A 837 4.35 -5.69 -22.88
N LYS A 838 5.27 -5.01 -22.21
CA LYS A 838 6.22 -4.08 -22.84
C LYS A 838 7.23 -4.87 -23.66
N LEU A 839 7.19 -4.74 -24.98
CA LEU A 839 8.15 -5.38 -25.89
C LEU A 839 8.76 -4.35 -26.84
N PRO A 840 9.91 -4.68 -27.48
CA PRO A 840 10.49 -3.84 -28.52
C PRO A 840 9.50 -3.58 -29.65
N ALA A 841 9.43 -2.34 -30.12
CA ALA A 841 8.57 -1.95 -31.24
C ALA A 841 8.88 -2.72 -32.54
N GLN A 842 10.08 -3.29 -32.64
CA GLN A 842 10.54 -4.08 -33.78
C GLN A 842 10.25 -5.58 -33.62
N THR A 843 9.47 -5.98 -32.61
CA THR A 843 9.05 -7.38 -32.43
C THR A 843 8.33 -7.86 -33.69
N ALA A 844 8.80 -8.98 -34.26
CA ALA A 844 8.35 -9.46 -35.56
C ALA A 844 8.09 -10.98 -35.56
N PRO A 845 7.30 -11.49 -36.52
CA PRO A 845 7.18 -12.93 -36.73
C PRO A 845 8.55 -13.59 -36.92
N GLY A 846 8.77 -14.74 -36.29
CA GLY A 846 10.02 -15.47 -36.26
C GLY A 846 10.95 -15.11 -35.10
N ASP A 847 10.66 -14.04 -34.33
CA ASP A 847 11.41 -13.76 -33.10
C ASP A 847 11.20 -14.87 -32.06
N VAL A 848 12.25 -15.15 -31.29
CA VAL A 848 12.18 -16.07 -30.15
C VAL A 848 11.69 -15.30 -28.94
N MET A 849 10.54 -15.72 -28.43
CA MET A 849 9.91 -15.21 -27.22
C MET A 849 10.23 -16.15 -26.06
N LEU A 850 10.49 -15.57 -24.89
CA LEU A 850 10.77 -16.30 -23.67
C LEU A 850 9.72 -15.93 -22.62
N VAL A 851 9.09 -16.95 -22.02
CA VAL A 851 8.25 -16.84 -20.83
C VAL A 851 9.07 -17.35 -19.63
N ALA A 852 9.36 -16.46 -18.68
CA ALA A 852 10.23 -16.72 -17.54
C ALA A 852 9.51 -17.47 -16.41
N ASP A 853 10.29 -17.95 -15.44
CA ASP A 853 9.81 -18.57 -14.18
C ASP A 853 8.80 -19.72 -14.37
N ALA A 854 8.89 -20.41 -15.50
CA ALA A 854 7.97 -21.45 -15.96
C ALA A 854 8.39 -22.86 -15.52
N GLY A 855 9.42 -22.99 -14.68
CA GLY A 855 9.95 -24.29 -14.27
C GLY A 855 9.09 -25.07 -13.29
N ALA A 856 8.12 -24.42 -12.62
CA ALA A 856 7.17 -25.06 -11.70
C ALA A 856 5.76 -25.03 -12.28
N TYR A 857 5.09 -26.17 -12.31
CA TYR A 857 3.70 -26.30 -12.79
C TYR A 857 3.51 -25.82 -14.25
N GLY A 858 4.61 -25.81 -15.03
CA GLY A 858 4.60 -25.59 -16.47
C GLY A 858 4.36 -26.90 -17.19
N TYR A 859 5.43 -27.60 -17.56
CA TYR A 859 5.35 -28.89 -18.26
C TYR A 859 4.49 -29.93 -17.52
N SER A 860 4.55 -29.99 -16.18
CA SER A 860 3.75 -30.96 -15.41
C SER A 860 2.23 -30.77 -15.53
N MET A 861 1.78 -29.59 -15.98
CA MET A 861 0.37 -29.30 -16.28
C MET A 861 0.10 -29.18 -17.79
N SER A 862 1.11 -29.41 -18.64
CA SER A 862 0.94 -29.39 -20.08
C SER A 862 0.10 -30.58 -20.55
N ASN A 863 -0.62 -30.40 -21.64
CA ASN A 863 -1.56 -31.40 -22.16
C ASN A 863 -1.71 -31.31 -23.68
N GLU A 864 -2.32 -32.34 -24.26
CA GLU A 864 -2.55 -32.44 -25.70
C GLU A 864 -3.92 -31.87 -26.12
N TYR A 865 -4.45 -30.86 -25.41
CA TYR A 865 -5.69 -30.19 -25.80
C TYR A 865 -5.59 -29.66 -27.23
N ASN A 866 -6.67 -29.83 -28.00
CA ASN A 866 -6.69 -29.63 -29.46
C ASN A 866 -5.68 -30.48 -30.25
N LEU A 867 -5.29 -31.64 -29.72
CA LEU A 867 -4.32 -32.57 -30.32
C LEU A 867 -2.97 -31.91 -30.65
N ARG A 868 -2.60 -30.89 -29.88
CA ARG A 868 -1.29 -30.23 -29.99
C ARG A 868 -0.26 -31.05 -29.22
N ALA A 869 0.93 -31.21 -29.79
CA ALA A 869 2.02 -31.94 -29.14
C ALA A 869 2.45 -31.26 -27.83
N LEU A 870 2.92 -32.06 -26.88
CA LEU A 870 3.57 -31.55 -25.68
C LEU A 870 4.88 -30.81 -26.06
N PRO A 871 5.27 -29.76 -25.32
CA PRO A 871 6.55 -29.09 -25.54
C PRO A 871 7.74 -30.04 -25.39
N ALA A 872 8.85 -29.75 -26.07
CA ALA A 872 10.11 -30.43 -25.78
C ALA A 872 10.68 -29.97 -24.43
N GLU A 873 11.52 -30.77 -23.78
CA GLU A 873 12.22 -30.42 -22.55
C GLU A 873 13.74 -30.57 -22.71
N ASP A 874 14.49 -29.55 -22.30
CA ASP A 874 15.95 -29.54 -22.35
C ASP A 874 16.56 -29.08 -21.02
N LEU A 875 17.83 -29.43 -20.83
CA LEU A 875 18.57 -29.13 -19.62
C LEU A 875 19.84 -28.35 -19.93
N LEU A 876 20.12 -27.41 -19.05
CA LEU A 876 21.39 -26.71 -18.98
C LEU A 876 22.10 -27.19 -17.72
N GLU A 877 23.12 -28.03 -17.91
CA GLU A 877 24.15 -28.32 -16.90
C GLU A 877 25.25 -27.26 -16.99
N GLN A 878 26.07 -27.11 -15.92
CA GLN A 878 27.13 -26.10 -15.82
C GLN A 878 27.83 -25.84 -17.15
N GLY A 879 27.99 -24.54 -17.47
CA GLY A 879 28.77 -24.09 -18.61
C GLY A 879 30.13 -24.76 -18.63
N VAL A 880 30.36 -25.60 -19.64
CA VAL A 880 31.73 -25.93 -20.03
C VAL A 880 32.31 -24.60 -20.51
N SER A 881 33.16 -24.00 -19.69
CA SER A 881 34.05 -22.95 -20.15
C SER A 881 35.01 -23.63 -21.14
N GLU A 882 34.67 -23.61 -22.42
CA GLU A 882 35.65 -23.74 -23.50
C GLU A 882 36.20 -22.37 -23.88
#